data_AF-S9WYM5-F1
#
_entry.id   AF-S9WYM5-F1
#
_cell.length_a   1.000
_cell.length_b   1.000
_cell.length_c   1.000
_cell.angle_alpha   90.00
_cell.angle_beta   90.00
_cell.angle_gamma   90.00
#
_symmetry.space_group_name_H-M   'P 1'
#
loop_
_entity.id
_entity.type
_entity.pdbx_description
1 polymer ?
#
loop_
_entity_poly.entity_id
_entity_poly.type
_entity_poly.pdbx_seq_one_letter_code
_entity_poly.pdbx_strand_id
1 'polypeptide(L)'
;MSSVFIGSKHTVFDVYPIRDKVFFLLVDPQNIVGESSDFKATLSTIDYLLKKQARVLLASSFGPLDGISLNLSKQDRDIALDAFHNEDGMGYTHFFSTLPSSVKMEVLKLIPSTKKEFLEDGAELRRGKTTFFSSVSLHEKSKALRTIFPRKEFYCCSTLSFVDSLRTIFPDVTVHFAPDCIAPPLQSLHRGEIMVLENLRYYKNETSLIYEERKQMADILERYIDVFINDSFATAHRFLASSVELPTVIQHGAAGNSMDRELAFYSKFLVHPSRPLAVVIAGKNIPEKLQLIHNLVGKVDRILVGGAVVYPFLVAKGYGVGMGYNTEDEDLMERTRTNSSYLKYKRKSAGNNGSVRSGSKKGDDRELIKCSEFAKEILESCEYYGVDLVLPVDHLAVKNMDLHADENPDVTCVDSSAIPGDVYLVDCGVNTIHLFSRFLRDCRTVFWTGSLGCTAQGYCKGTGDFATLVGNTTIISVVGGRHTLDVIRSVGMDSHFLHISSGGISSVEVLQGNPLPGVEALSDVAPRVDRSTTVSVNELLRRLPLFQGCSSHQLKVIAKKFVRRVHAKGDYLIYRNDRHARLWVVAQGGLVAYNHPEYSSLPARFVGKGQTIGMYEFITQATSNETVRAAQADTVTYHLSSSVLNELLNGHPDLAAQLFQNISEPLRLIALSEYQKQQSSKEMVNRAGNRSRIPLITHFPASASAWTDIIQDLINTLCMQKLSMRYTPFVPSGNNVLEITNEPQGPLSLAVTKLKLYEGLPYMMCGDLARNFVYHQICNFFSQPWIASIVSAAAIAPLRVLAYGISYSDISCKMLMDEMLISAAVSSAPLVAYAGSLAVQHKLERKRQCKTSYALQLLLTSIVRLMLGLVVFPVLYQRNFIYTQPAASRFWNKSAFISYEIKQLLALLLRAVVRSAMRLLTIE
;
A
#
# COMPACT_ATOMS: atom_id res chain seq x y z
N MET A 1 -6.64 25.06 -22.94
CA MET A 1 -5.76 24.12 -22.21
C MET A 1 -6.60 22.86 -22.02
N SER A 2 -6.30 21.64 -22.46
CA SER A 2 -5.05 20.89 -22.54
C SER A 2 -5.18 19.63 -23.44
N SER A 3 -5.77 19.71 -24.64
CA SER A 3 -5.86 18.54 -25.56
C SER A 3 -4.50 17.92 -25.94
N VAL A 4 -3.41 18.68 -25.73
CA VAL A 4 -2.02 18.27 -25.97
C VAL A 4 -1.48 17.32 -24.88
N PHE A 5 -2.07 17.26 -23.68
CA PHE A 5 -1.48 16.55 -22.53
C PHE A 5 -2.00 15.11 -22.30
N ILE A 6 -3.08 14.69 -22.95
CA ILE A 6 -3.60 13.33 -22.80
C ILE A 6 -2.64 12.30 -23.41
N GLY A 7 -1.93 12.64 -24.49
CA GLY A 7 -1.03 11.71 -25.20
C GLY A 7 0.42 11.68 -24.74
N SER A 8 0.79 12.43 -23.69
CA SER A 8 2.18 12.57 -23.23
C SER A 8 2.37 12.07 -21.80
N LYS A 9 1.81 10.89 -21.47
CA LYS A 9 1.96 10.27 -20.14
C LYS A 9 2.99 9.15 -20.17
N HIS A 10 3.71 8.98 -19.06
CA HIS A 10 4.61 7.85 -18.88
C HIS A 10 3.83 6.55 -19.07
N THR A 11 4.42 5.62 -19.80
CA THR A 11 3.92 4.25 -19.93
C THR A 11 4.66 3.33 -18.98
N VAL A 12 4.16 2.11 -18.77
CA VAL A 12 4.86 1.05 -18.04
C VAL A 12 6.28 0.78 -18.56
N PHE A 13 6.55 1.09 -19.84
CA PHE A 13 7.86 0.91 -20.46
C PHE A 13 8.87 2.00 -20.10
N ASP A 14 8.40 3.17 -19.69
CA ASP A 14 9.25 4.29 -19.27
C ASP A 14 9.72 4.15 -17.82
N VAL A 15 9.05 3.29 -17.04
CA VAL A 15 9.38 3.05 -15.64
C VAL A 15 10.68 2.26 -15.51
N TYR A 16 11.59 2.78 -14.68
CA TYR A 16 12.83 2.11 -14.32
C TYR A 16 13.28 2.54 -12.91
N PRO A 17 13.92 1.67 -12.10
CA PRO A 17 14.10 0.21 -12.22
C PRO A 17 12.82 -0.60 -11.89
N ILE A 18 12.71 -1.81 -12.45
CA ILE A 18 11.53 -2.69 -12.29
C ILE A 18 11.79 -3.87 -11.34
N ARG A 19 12.97 -4.49 -11.42
CA ARG A 19 13.28 -5.72 -10.68
C ARG A 19 13.17 -5.52 -9.17
N ASP A 20 12.53 -6.47 -8.49
CA ASP A 20 12.35 -6.51 -7.03
C ASP A 20 11.51 -5.37 -6.44
N LYS A 21 10.83 -4.57 -7.28
CA LYS A 21 9.93 -3.50 -6.85
C LYS A 21 8.49 -3.98 -6.74
N VAL A 22 7.75 -3.39 -5.80
CA VAL A 22 6.32 -3.61 -5.65
C VAL A 22 5.55 -2.64 -6.54
N PHE A 23 4.95 -3.19 -7.58
CA PHE A 23 4.13 -2.46 -8.54
C PHE A 23 2.67 -2.55 -8.15
N PHE A 24 2.05 -1.41 -7.83
CA PHE A 24 0.60 -1.32 -7.70
C PHE A 24 -0.02 -1.13 -9.08
N LEU A 25 -0.83 -2.09 -9.50
CA LEU A 25 -1.53 -2.07 -10.78
C LEU A 25 -3.02 -1.90 -10.54
N LEU A 26 -3.54 -0.70 -10.80
CA LEU A 26 -4.98 -0.43 -10.77
C LEU A 26 -5.62 -0.90 -12.08
N VAL A 27 -6.48 -1.92 -12.03
CA VAL A 27 -7.08 -2.52 -13.23
C VAL A 27 -8.60 -2.35 -13.27
N ASP A 28 -9.15 -2.34 -14.48
CA ASP A 28 -10.58 -2.55 -14.69
C ASP A 28 -10.95 -4.03 -14.39
N PRO A 29 -11.98 -4.31 -13.59
CA PRO A 29 -12.42 -5.68 -13.30
C PRO A 29 -12.67 -6.52 -14.56
N GLN A 30 -13.22 -5.92 -15.62
CA GLN A 30 -13.60 -6.64 -16.84
C GLN A 30 -12.37 -7.10 -17.65
N ASN A 31 -11.24 -6.42 -17.47
CA ASN A 31 -9.97 -6.75 -18.12
C ASN A 31 -9.27 -7.97 -17.48
N ILE A 32 -9.75 -8.50 -16.35
CA ILE A 32 -9.19 -9.70 -15.72
C ILE A 32 -10.08 -10.91 -15.90
N VAL A 33 -11.40 -10.75 -15.76
CA VAL A 33 -12.37 -11.85 -15.87
C VAL A 33 -12.60 -12.28 -17.33
N GLY A 34 -12.02 -11.58 -18.30
CA GLY A 34 -12.04 -11.97 -19.73
C GLY A 34 -13.25 -11.45 -20.50
N GLU A 35 -13.96 -10.45 -19.99
CA GLU A 35 -15.16 -9.89 -20.61
C GLU A 35 -14.90 -8.63 -21.45
N SER A 36 -13.66 -8.16 -21.60
CA SER A 36 -13.33 -6.93 -22.33
C SER A 36 -12.43 -7.16 -23.56
N SER A 37 -12.48 -6.23 -24.52
CA SER A 37 -11.53 -6.17 -25.65
C SER A 37 -10.11 -5.83 -25.19
N ASP A 38 -9.98 -5.15 -24.04
CA ASP A 38 -8.72 -4.69 -23.48
C ASP A 38 -8.05 -5.68 -22.53
N PHE A 39 -8.69 -6.81 -22.23
CA PHE A 39 -8.14 -7.89 -21.41
C PHE A 39 -6.70 -8.24 -21.83
N LYS A 40 -6.45 -8.42 -23.14
CA LYS A 40 -5.10 -8.73 -23.65
C LYS A 40 -4.08 -7.63 -23.35
N ALA A 41 -4.50 -6.37 -23.34
CA ALA A 41 -3.62 -5.24 -23.05
C ALA A 41 -3.18 -5.27 -21.58
N THR A 42 -4.14 -5.40 -20.66
CA THR A 42 -3.86 -5.49 -19.22
C THR A 42 -3.02 -6.71 -18.87
N LEU A 43 -3.32 -7.87 -19.46
CA LEU A 43 -2.48 -9.06 -19.28
C LEU A 43 -1.06 -8.84 -19.79
N SER A 44 -0.87 -8.14 -20.91
CA SER A 44 0.46 -7.81 -21.40
C SER A 44 1.22 -6.88 -20.46
N THR A 45 0.53 -5.98 -19.74
CA THR A 45 1.14 -5.16 -18.67
C THR A 45 1.65 -6.07 -17.55
N ILE A 46 0.81 -7.00 -17.09
CA ILE A 46 1.16 -7.96 -16.02
C ILE A 46 2.33 -8.85 -16.45
N ASP A 47 2.25 -9.47 -17.63
CA ASP A 47 3.31 -10.34 -18.18
C ASP A 47 4.65 -9.62 -18.31
N TYR A 48 4.65 -8.36 -18.75
CA TYR A 48 5.86 -7.54 -18.81
C TYR A 48 6.52 -7.37 -17.44
N LEU A 49 5.73 -7.07 -16.40
CA LEU A 49 6.23 -6.89 -15.03
C LEU A 49 6.78 -8.20 -14.46
N LEU A 50 6.07 -9.32 -14.66
CA LEU A 50 6.48 -10.64 -14.20
C LEU A 50 7.78 -11.11 -14.86
N LYS A 51 7.92 -10.94 -16.17
CA LYS A 51 9.17 -11.23 -16.91
C LYS A 51 10.37 -10.44 -16.40
N LYS A 52 10.12 -9.24 -15.84
CA LYS A 52 11.16 -8.40 -15.21
C LYS A 52 11.35 -8.66 -13.72
N GLN A 53 10.73 -9.71 -13.17
CA GLN A 53 10.84 -10.11 -11.77
C GLN A 53 10.36 -9.03 -10.80
N ALA A 54 9.32 -8.28 -11.19
CA ALA A 54 8.59 -7.38 -10.30
C ALA A 54 7.69 -8.17 -9.34
N ARG A 55 7.28 -7.54 -8.25
CA ARG A 55 6.21 -8.01 -7.36
C ARG A 55 4.95 -7.25 -7.72
N VAL A 56 3.90 -7.94 -8.18
CA VAL A 56 2.71 -7.26 -8.71
C VAL A 56 1.61 -7.25 -7.65
N LEU A 57 1.21 -6.07 -7.22
CA LEU A 57 0.06 -5.82 -6.34
C LEU A 57 -1.10 -5.34 -7.20
N LEU A 58 -2.03 -6.23 -7.51
CA LEU A 58 -3.16 -5.95 -8.37
C LEU A 58 -4.36 -5.49 -7.54
N ALA A 59 -4.97 -4.37 -7.93
CA ALA A 59 -6.08 -3.77 -7.22
C ALA A 59 -7.15 -3.25 -8.18
N SER A 60 -8.39 -3.16 -7.70
CA SER A 60 -9.49 -2.63 -8.51
C SER A 60 -10.52 -1.91 -7.64
N SER A 61 -11.27 -0.99 -8.26
CA SER A 61 -12.27 -0.13 -7.62
C SER A 61 -13.56 -0.14 -8.43
N PHE A 62 -14.50 -1.01 -8.06
CA PHE A 62 -15.72 -1.23 -8.85
C PHE A 62 -16.94 -1.60 -8.00
N GLY A 63 -18.11 -1.61 -8.63
CA GLY A 63 -19.38 -1.94 -7.99
C GLY A 63 -20.01 -0.80 -7.18
N PRO A 64 -21.31 -0.91 -6.83
CA PRO A 64 -22.05 0.08 -6.04
C PRO A 64 -21.95 -0.19 -4.53
N LEU A 65 -20.73 -0.28 -3.99
CA LEU A 65 -20.48 -0.43 -2.56
C LEU A 65 -20.44 0.95 -1.87
N ASP A 66 -21.10 1.10 -0.72
CA ASP A 66 -21.03 2.36 0.06
C ASP A 66 -19.74 2.46 0.92
N GLY A 67 -19.01 1.34 1.06
CA GLY A 67 -17.77 1.18 1.82
C GLY A 67 -17.89 1.33 3.35
N ILE A 68 -16.96 0.73 4.10
CA ILE A 68 -16.80 0.93 5.55
C ILE A 68 -15.81 2.06 5.84
N SER A 69 -15.89 2.67 7.02
CA SER A 69 -14.93 3.71 7.43
C SER A 69 -13.61 3.09 7.89
N LEU A 70 -12.48 3.72 7.50
CA LEU A 70 -11.16 3.35 8.02
C LEU A 70 -11.04 3.50 9.55
N ASN A 71 -11.85 4.37 10.16
CA ASN A 71 -11.82 4.68 11.59
C ASN A 71 -12.43 3.59 12.49
N LEU A 72 -12.98 2.52 11.92
CA LEU A 72 -13.49 1.39 12.69
C LEU A 72 -12.37 0.67 13.43
N SER A 73 -12.71 0.05 14.57
CA SER A 73 -11.77 -0.79 15.31
C SER A 73 -11.34 -1.98 14.43
N LYS A 74 -10.13 -2.52 14.67
CA LYS A 74 -9.63 -3.65 13.87
C LYS A 74 -10.60 -4.85 13.91
N GLN A 75 -11.14 -5.17 15.10
CA GLN A 75 -12.09 -6.26 15.27
C GLN A 75 -13.36 -6.06 14.45
N ASP A 76 -13.93 -4.85 14.43
CA ASP A 76 -15.14 -4.56 13.67
C ASP A 76 -14.90 -4.64 12.16
N ARG A 77 -13.71 -4.24 11.70
CA ARG A 77 -13.31 -4.37 10.29
C ARG A 77 -13.17 -5.82 9.87
N ASP A 78 -12.51 -6.63 10.70
CA ASP A 78 -12.31 -8.06 10.45
C ASP A 78 -13.67 -8.79 10.37
N ILE A 79 -14.60 -8.51 11.31
CA ILE A 79 -15.97 -9.06 11.28
C ILE A 79 -16.72 -8.65 10.00
N ALA A 80 -16.59 -7.39 9.59
CA ALA A 80 -17.25 -6.90 8.39
C ALA A 80 -16.67 -7.54 7.11
N LEU A 81 -15.35 -7.75 7.08
CA LEU A 81 -14.66 -8.41 5.97
C LEU A 81 -15.06 -9.88 5.86
N ASP A 82 -15.09 -10.59 6.99
CA ASP A 82 -15.57 -11.97 7.04
C ASP A 82 -17.02 -12.07 6.55
N ALA A 83 -17.89 -11.14 6.96
CA ALA A 83 -19.26 -11.08 6.47
C ALA A 83 -19.33 -10.79 4.96
N PHE A 84 -18.46 -9.92 4.43
CA PHE A 84 -18.41 -9.60 3.00
C PHE A 84 -17.98 -10.82 2.17
N HIS A 85 -16.97 -11.57 2.60
CA HIS A 85 -16.53 -12.79 1.92
C HIS A 85 -17.53 -13.93 2.05
N ASN A 86 -18.16 -14.12 3.22
CA ASN A 86 -19.23 -15.11 3.42
C ASN A 86 -20.49 -14.80 2.59
N GLU A 87 -20.59 -13.58 2.04
CA GLU A 87 -21.66 -13.14 1.16
C GLU A 87 -21.26 -13.12 -0.32
N ASP A 88 -20.16 -13.80 -0.69
CA ASP A 88 -19.61 -13.82 -2.05
C ASP A 88 -19.40 -12.42 -2.63
N GLY A 89 -19.04 -11.45 -1.77
CA GLY A 89 -18.81 -10.06 -2.17
C GLY A 89 -20.07 -9.28 -2.55
N MET A 90 -21.27 -9.77 -2.22
CA MET A 90 -22.54 -9.09 -2.54
C MET A 90 -22.81 -7.87 -1.65
N GLY A 91 -22.19 -7.79 -0.47
CA GLY A 91 -22.26 -6.65 0.43
C GLY A 91 -23.64 -6.42 1.07
N TYR A 92 -24.41 -7.49 1.33
CA TYR A 92 -25.73 -7.39 1.96
C TYR A 92 -25.67 -6.84 3.38
N THR A 93 -24.77 -7.39 4.22
CA THR A 93 -24.61 -6.91 5.61
C THR A 93 -24.12 -5.48 5.64
N HIS A 94 -23.26 -5.13 4.70
CA HIS A 94 -22.76 -3.76 4.55
C HIS A 94 -23.88 -2.79 4.18
N PHE A 95 -24.66 -3.07 3.14
CA PHE A 95 -25.83 -2.27 2.76
C PHE A 95 -26.82 -2.16 3.92
N PHE A 96 -27.13 -3.27 4.60
CA PHE A 96 -27.99 -3.28 5.78
C PHE A 96 -27.46 -2.35 6.88
N SER A 97 -26.15 -2.29 7.10
CA SER A 97 -25.54 -1.42 8.11
C SER A 97 -25.77 0.07 7.86
N THR A 98 -25.92 0.50 6.60
CA THR A 98 -26.17 1.90 6.22
C THR A 98 -27.63 2.33 6.44
N LEU A 99 -28.55 1.37 6.58
CA LEU A 99 -29.98 1.67 6.69
C LEU A 99 -30.33 2.33 8.04
N PRO A 100 -31.34 3.21 8.07
CA PRO A 100 -31.91 3.73 9.31
C PRO A 100 -32.45 2.63 10.22
N SER A 101 -32.43 2.87 11.53
CA SER A 101 -32.85 1.89 12.53
C SER A 101 -34.29 1.38 12.38
N SER A 102 -35.20 2.18 11.81
CA SER A 102 -36.59 1.79 11.51
C SER A 102 -36.65 0.75 10.40
N VAL A 103 -36.00 1.04 9.27
CA VAL A 103 -35.96 0.17 8.08
C VAL A 103 -35.22 -1.13 8.37
N LYS A 104 -34.15 -1.09 9.18
CA LYS A 104 -33.46 -2.31 9.66
C LYS A 104 -34.42 -3.29 10.34
N MET A 105 -35.38 -2.80 11.12
CA MET A 105 -36.36 -3.66 11.78
C MET A 105 -37.36 -4.26 10.80
N GLU A 106 -37.74 -3.55 9.74
CA GLU A 106 -38.60 -4.08 8.69
C GLU A 106 -37.93 -5.24 7.95
N VAL A 107 -36.64 -5.10 7.62
CA VAL A 107 -35.84 -6.17 7.01
C VAL A 107 -35.74 -7.37 7.95
N LEU A 108 -35.45 -7.16 9.24
CA LEU A 108 -35.33 -8.23 10.22
C LEU A 108 -36.65 -8.98 10.46
N LYS A 109 -37.82 -8.31 10.38
CA LYS A 109 -39.13 -8.97 10.52
C LYS A 109 -39.43 -9.99 9.44
N LEU A 110 -38.82 -9.84 8.25
CA LEU A 110 -39.00 -10.77 7.12
C LEU A 110 -38.15 -12.04 7.25
N ILE A 111 -37.17 -12.05 8.17
CA ILE A 111 -36.27 -13.18 8.36
C ILE A 111 -36.91 -14.18 9.35
N PRO A 112 -37.13 -15.45 8.97
CA PRO A 112 -37.80 -16.44 9.82
C PRO A 112 -37.04 -16.74 11.11
N SER A 113 -35.70 -16.76 11.04
CA SER A 113 -34.80 -17.03 12.16
C SER A 113 -34.88 -15.98 13.27
N THR A 114 -35.32 -14.76 12.96
CA THR A 114 -35.54 -13.68 13.95
C THR A 114 -36.78 -13.92 14.79
N LYS A 115 -37.81 -14.59 14.26
CA LYS A 115 -39.02 -14.91 15.03
C LYS A 115 -38.73 -15.83 16.21
N LYS A 116 -37.73 -16.72 16.13
CA LYS A 116 -37.33 -17.59 17.25
C LYS A 116 -36.70 -16.81 18.41
N GLU A 117 -35.81 -15.85 18.15
CA GLU A 117 -35.20 -15.03 19.20
C GLU A 117 -36.16 -13.98 19.78
N PHE A 118 -37.09 -13.43 18.98
CA PHE A 118 -38.12 -12.48 19.46
C PHE A 118 -39.22 -13.11 20.31
N LEU A 119 -39.42 -14.45 20.23
CA LEU A 119 -40.46 -15.16 20.97
C LEU A 119 -40.00 -15.65 22.35
N GLU A 120 -38.69 -15.73 22.63
CA GLU A 120 -38.18 -16.29 23.88
C GLU A 120 -37.86 -15.26 24.98
N ASP A 121 -37.61 -13.99 24.66
CA ASP A 121 -37.36 -12.95 25.67
C ASP A 121 -37.92 -11.60 25.18
N GLY A 122 -38.93 -11.05 25.87
CA GLY A 122 -39.56 -9.76 25.56
C GLY A 122 -38.69 -8.51 25.78
N ALA A 123 -37.40 -8.56 25.43
CA ALA A 123 -36.44 -7.48 25.58
C ALA A 123 -35.60 -7.31 24.30
N GLU A 124 -35.09 -6.10 24.08
CA GLU A 124 -34.22 -5.70 22.97
C GLU A 124 -33.18 -6.78 22.61
N LEU A 125 -32.96 -6.99 21.29
CA LEU A 125 -31.92 -7.91 20.80
C LEU A 125 -30.62 -7.74 21.60
N ARG A 126 -30.21 -8.76 22.37
CA ARG A 126 -28.94 -8.77 23.14
C ARG A 126 -27.70 -8.58 22.26
N ARG A 127 -27.79 -8.92 20.97
CA ARG A 127 -26.77 -8.68 19.94
C ARG A 127 -27.17 -7.48 19.08
N GLY A 128 -26.21 -6.63 18.71
CA GLY A 128 -26.46 -5.52 17.78
C GLY A 128 -27.18 -5.97 16.50
N LYS A 129 -28.11 -5.17 15.98
CA LYS A 129 -28.94 -5.51 14.79
C LYS A 129 -28.11 -5.97 13.59
N THR A 130 -26.97 -5.31 13.35
CA THR A 130 -26.05 -5.64 12.25
C THR A 130 -25.27 -6.92 12.49
N THR A 131 -24.85 -7.20 13.73
CA THR A 131 -24.15 -8.45 14.06
C THR A 131 -25.09 -9.65 13.96
N PHE A 132 -26.35 -9.51 14.37
CA PHE A 132 -27.36 -10.53 14.11
C PHE A 132 -27.51 -10.77 12.60
N PHE A 133 -27.75 -9.71 11.81
CA PHE A 133 -27.93 -9.83 10.36
C PHE A 133 -26.71 -10.49 9.69
N SER A 134 -25.48 -10.20 10.13
CA SER A 134 -24.27 -10.82 9.59
C SER A 134 -24.26 -12.35 9.71
N SER A 135 -24.86 -12.91 10.75
CA SER A 135 -24.93 -14.35 11.01
C SER A 135 -26.04 -15.10 10.25
N VAL A 136 -26.90 -14.38 9.54
CA VAL A 136 -28.02 -14.96 8.76
C VAL A 136 -27.51 -15.57 7.45
N SER A 137 -28.20 -16.59 6.95
CA SER A 137 -27.86 -17.25 5.68
C SER A 137 -28.01 -16.31 4.47
N LEU A 138 -27.20 -16.54 3.42
CA LEU A 138 -27.18 -15.71 2.20
C LEU A 138 -28.55 -15.61 1.52
N HIS A 139 -29.28 -16.73 1.45
CA HIS A 139 -30.58 -16.79 0.80
C HIS A 139 -31.64 -15.97 1.53
N GLU A 140 -31.67 -16.02 2.86
CA GLU A 140 -32.58 -15.24 3.69
C GLU A 140 -32.28 -13.73 3.58
N LYS A 141 -31.00 -13.34 3.61
CA LYS A 141 -30.56 -11.95 3.40
C LYS A 141 -31.03 -11.40 2.06
N SER A 142 -30.76 -12.15 0.98
CA SER A 142 -31.14 -11.77 -0.38
C SER A 142 -32.65 -11.60 -0.51
N LYS A 143 -33.43 -12.56 0.00
CA LYS A 143 -34.90 -12.52 -0.05
C LYS A 143 -35.47 -11.32 0.72
N ALA A 144 -35.00 -11.06 1.94
CA ALA A 144 -35.48 -9.95 2.76
C ALA A 144 -35.17 -8.59 2.11
N LEU A 145 -33.95 -8.39 1.62
CA LEU A 145 -33.55 -7.14 0.97
C LEU A 145 -34.25 -6.91 -0.36
N ARG A 146 -34.41 -7.93 -1.21
CA ARG A 146 -35.13 -7.80 -2.50
C ARG A 146 -36.61 -7.54 -2.31
N THR A 147 -37.22 -8.01 -1.22
CA THR A 147 -38.63 -7.75 -0.92
C THR A 147 -38.87 -6.28 -0.58
N ILE A 148 -37.98 -5.66 0.20
CA ILE A 148 -38.11 -4.25 0.62
C ILE A 148 -37.57 -3.29 -0.46
N PHE A 149 -36.51 -3.71 -1.17
CA PHE A 149 -35.84 -2.92 -2.18
C PHE A 149 -35.84 -3.62 -3.55
N PRO A 150 -37.00 -3.80 -4.20
CA PRO A 150 -37.09 -4.52 -5.48
C PRO A 150 -36.33 -3.83 -6.62
N ARG A 151 -36.12 -2.51 -6.52
CA ARG A 151 -35.36 -1.72 -7.50
C ARG A 151 -33.85 -1.68 -7.22
N LYS A 152 -33.37 -2.21 -6.09
CA LYS A 152 -31.94 -2.20 -5.74
C LYS A 152 -31.29 -3.49 -6.21
N GLU A 153 -30.43 -3.36 -7.20
CA GLU A 153 -29.60 -4.46 -7.69
C GLU A 153 -28.33 -4.60 -6.83
N PHE A 154 -27.97 -5.84 -6.53
CA PHE A 154 -26.74 -6.21 -5.84
C PHE A 154 -25.85 -6.97 -6.80
N TYR A 155 -24.55 -6.65 -6.78
CA TYR A 155 -23.55 -7.19 -7.69
C TYR A 155 -22.44 -7.84 -6.87
N CYS A 156 -21.84 -8.91 -7.38
CA CYS A 156 -20.61 -9.44 -6.81
C CYS A 156 -19.50 -8.41 -6.99
N CYS A 157 -18.99 -7.89 -5.87
CA CYS A 157 -17.99 -6.83 -5.85
C CYS A 157 -16.66 -7.32 -5.24
N SER A 158 -16.49 -8.62 -5.00
CA SER A 158 -15.22 -9.18 -4.56
C SER A 158 -14.29 -9.43 -5.75
N THR A 159 -12.99 -9.30 -5.50
CA THR A 159 -11.90 -9.62 -6.44
C THR A 159 -11.47 -11.07 -6.36
N LEU A 160 -12.11 -11.91 -5.54
CA LEU A 160 -11.75 -13.33 -5.39
C LEU A 160 -11.73 -14.06 -6.74
N SER A 161 -12.69 -13.76 -7.62
CA SER A 161 -12.76 -14.32 -8.98
C SER A 161 -11.55 -13.96 -9.85
N PHE A 162 -10.84 -12.87 -9.55
CA PHE A 162 -9.63 -12.48 -10.29
C PHE A 162 -8.51 -13.46 -10.00
N VAL A 163 -8.43 -13.98 -8.78
CA VAL A 163 -7.41 -14.94 -8.38
C VAL A 163 -7.55 -16.22 -9.20
N ASP A 164 -8.76 -16.74 -9.33
CA ASP A 164 -9.04 -17.94 -10.13
C ASP A 164 -8.76 -17.71 -11.62
N SER A 165 -9.15 -16.53 -12.14
CA SER A 165 -8.88 -16.14 -13.51
C SER A 165 -7.37 -16.04 -13.79
N LEU A 166 -6.62 -15.36 -12.91
CA LEU A 166 -5.18 -15.16 -13.06
C LEU A 166 -4.40 -16.46 -12.91
N ARG A 167 -4.80 -17.38 -12.01
CA ARG A 167 -4.21 -18.72 -11.91
C ARG A 167 -4.42 -19.55 -13.17
N THR A 168 -5.57 -19.39 -13.82
CA THR A 168 -5.86 -20.05 -15.09
C THR A 168 -5.03 -19.48 -16.23
N ILE A 169 -4.82 -18.16 -16.25
CA ILE A 169 -4.09 -17.45 -17.31
C ILE A 169 -2.55 -17.62 -17.14
N PHE A 170 -2.05 -17.58 -15.91
CA PHE A 170 -0.63 -17.66 -15.56
C PHE A 170 -0.37 -18.88 -14.66
N PRO A 171 -0.37 -20.12 -15.20
CA PRO A 171 -0.26 -21.34 -14.40
C PRO A 171 1.08 -21.48 -13.67
N ASP A 172 2.15 -20.88 -14.20
CA ASP A 172 3.50 -20.94 -13.64
C ASP A 172 3.77 -19.86 -12.57
N VAL A 173 2.76 -19.04 -12.23
CA VAL A 173 2.90 -17.88 -11.34
C VAL A 173 2.06 -18.06 -10.09
N THR A 174 2.68 -17.88 -8.92
CA THR A 174 1.94 -17.88 -7.65
C THR A 174 1.06 -16.63 -7.56
N VAL A 175 -0.24 -16.84 -7.38
CA VAL A 175 -1.23 -15.77 -7.16
C VAL A 175 -1.81 -15.87 -5.74
N HIS A 176 -1.55 -14.84 -4.96
CA HIS A 176 -2.02 -14.67 -3.57
C HIS A 176 -3.26 -13.78 -3.54
N PHE A 177 -4.11 -14.01 -2.54
CA PHE A 177 -5.25 -13.14 -2.24
C PHE A 177 -5.02 -12.41 -0.91
N ALA A 178 -5.21 -11.10 -0.92
CA ALA A 178 -5.20 -10.27 0.28
C ALA A 178 -6.66 -9.88 0.62
N PRO A 179 -7.26 -10.50 1.65
CA PRO A 179 -8.66 -10.25 2.01
C PRO A 179 -8.93 -8.82 2.48
N ASP A 180 -7.89 -8.11 2.91
CA ASP A 180 -7.94 -6.69 3.25
C ASP A 180 -6.98 -5.91 2.35
N CYS A 181 -7.50 -4.87 1.68
CA CYS A 181 -6.73 -4.02 0.78
C CYS A 181 -5.87 -2.97 1.49
N ILE A 182 -6.15 -2.62 2.76
CA ILE A 182 -5.34 -1.65 3.53
C ILE A 182 -4.25 -2.31 4.37
N ALA A 183 -4.33 -3.62 4.58
CA ALA A 183 -3.35 -4.39 5.36
C ALA A 183 -2.88 -5.67 4.63
N PRO A 184 -2.34 -5.55 3.40
CA PRO A 184 -1.93 -6.72 2.64
C PRO A 184 -0.71 -7.44 3.28
N PRO A 185 -0.67 -8.78 3.32
CA PRO A 185 0.42 -9.55 3.91
C PRO A 185 1.64 -9.64 2.98
N LEU A 186 2.28 -8.51 2.68
CA LEU A 186 3.36 -8.42 1.69
C LEU A 186 4.59 -9.29 1.97
N GLN A 187 4.77 -9.80 3.20
CA GLN A 187 5.86 -10.74 3.49
C GLN A 187 5.73 -12.03 2.67
N SER A 188 4.52 -12.38 2.24
CA SER A 188 4.23 -13.53 1.39
C SER A 188 4.51 -13.29 -0.10
N LEU A 189 4.72 -12.04 -0.53
CA LEU A 189 4.86 -11.69 -1.95
C LEU A 189 6.33 -11.77 -2.41
N HIS A 190 6.66 -12.83 -3.15
CA HIS A 190 7.99 -13.02 -3.72
C HIS A 190 8.12 -12.43 -5.13
N ARG A 191 9.34 -12.48 -5.68
CA ARG A 191 9.66 -11.91 -7.00
C ARG A 191 8.95 -12.69 -8.10
N GLY A 192 8.33 -11.99 -9.03
CA GLY A 192 7.59 -12.63 -10.12
C GLY A 192 6.26 -13.25 -9.67
N GLU A 193 5.73 -12.87 -8.51
CA GLU A 193 4.42 -13.30 -8.01
C GLU A 193 3.41 -12.15 -8.05
N ILE A 194 2.12 -12.53 -7.98
CA ILE A 194 0.99 -11.60 -7.97
C ILE A 194 0.28 -11.69 -6.61
N MET A 195 -0.10 -10.54 -6.05
CA MET A 195 -1.05 -10.43 -4.96
C MET A 195 -2.24 -9.60 -5.40
N VAL A 196 -3.44 -10.17 -5.30
CA VAL A 196 -4.71 -9.48 -5.59
C VAL A 196 -5.24 -8.92 -4.28
N LEU A 197 -5.41 -7.60 -4.22
CA LEU A 197 -6.08 -6.92 -3.12
C LEU A 197 -7.59 -7.05 -3.27
N GLU A 198 -8.29 -7.17 -2.13
CA GLU A 198 -9.74 -7.00 -2.15
C GLU A 198 -10.14 -5.60 -2.68
N ASN A 199 -11.37 -5.50 -3.19
CA ASN A 199 -11.89 -4.29 -3.83
C ASN A 199 -11.68 -3.05 -2.96
N LEU A 200 -11.04 -2.04 -3.53
CA LEU A 200 -10.69 -0.79 -2.83
C LEU A 200 -11.94 -0.04 -2.36
N ARG A 201 -13.07 -0.18 -3.05
CA ARG A 201 -14.37 0.40 -2.65
C ARG A 201 -14.99 -0.25 -1.42
N TYR A 202 -14.39 -1.33 -0.92
CA TYR A 202 -14.75 -1.84 0.39
C TYR A 202 -14.54 -0.78 1.48
N TYR A 203 -13.60 0.14 1.31
CA TYR A 203 -13.47 1.32 2.16
C TYR A 203 -14.12 2.55 1.53
N LYS A 204 -14.96 3.24 2.30
CA LYS A 204 -15.65 4.48 1.89
C LYS A 204 -14.66 5.57 1.45
N ASN A 205 -13.47 5.55 2.03
CA ASN A 205 -12.37 6.47 1.74
C ASN A 205 -11.98 6.47 0.26
N GLU A 206 -12.11 5.35 -0.46
CA GLU A 206 -11.78 5.26 -1.88
C GLU A 206 -12.61 6.23 -2.74
N THR A 207 -13.91 6.33 -2.46
CA THR A 207 -14.87 7.15 -3.22
C THR A 207 -15.31 8.41 -2.48
N SER A 208 -14.63 8.80 -1.39
CA SER A 208 -15.03 9.95 -0.58
C SER A 208 -14.93 11.25 -1.36
N LEU A 209 -15.89 12.15 -1.15
CA LEU A 209 -15.84 13.51 -1.69
C LEU A 209 -14.80 14.39 -0.95
N ILE A 210 -14.42 13.99 0.27
CA ILE A 210 -13.49 14.74 1.12
C ILE A 210 -12.06 14.32 0.80
N TYR A 211 -11.23 15.29 0.41
CA TYR A 211 -9.82 15.07 0.06
C TYR A 211 -9.03 14.37 1.18
N GLU A 212 -9.15 14.83 2.43
CA GLU A 212 -8.41 14.24 3.56
C GLU A 212 -8.76 12.77 3.81
N GLU A 213 -10.02 12.36 3.61
CA GLU A 213 -10.41 10.96 3.75
C GLU A 213 -9.79 10.09 2.65
N ARG A 214 -9.74 10.58 1.39
CA ARG A 214 -9.07 9.87 0.30
C ARG A 214 -7.57 9.77 0.52
N LYS A 215 -6.96 10.89 0.94
CA LYS A 215 -5.52 10.96 1.22
C LYS A 215 -5.09 9.98 2.32
N GLN A 216 -5.88 9.83 3.38
CA GLN A 216 -5.60 8.84 4.43
C GLN A 216 -5.45 7.41 3.89
N MET A 217 -6.30 7.02 2.93
CA MET A 217 -6.20 5.71 2.29
C MET A 217 -4.96 5.62 1.39
N ALA A 218 -4.67 6.67 0.62
CA ALA A 218 -3.47 6.75 -0.20
C ALA A 218 -2.17 6.67 0.62
N ASP A 219 -2.10 7.36 1.76
CA ASP A 219 -0.96 7.32 2.68
C ASP A 219 -0.73 5.91 3.27
N ILE A 220 -1.79 5.12 3.46
CA ILE A 220 -1.67 3.72 3.90
C ILE A 220 -1.13 2.85 2.77
N LEU A 221 -1.67 3.00 1.56
CA LEU A 221 -1.26 2.22 0.39
C LEU A 221 0.18 2.53 -0.03
N GLU A 222 0.61 3.80 -0.01
CA GLU A 222 1.95 4.22 -0.44
C GLU A 222 3.07 3.50 0.31
N ARG A 223 2.89 3.19 1.60
CA ARG A 223 3.87 2.47 2.45
C ARG A 223 4.28 1.11 1.90
N TYR A 224 3.45 0.55 1.03
CA TYR A 224 3.56 -0.81 0.52
C TYR A 224 3.99 -0.85 -0.97
N ILE A 225 4.09 0.31 -1.61
CA ILE A 225 4.16 0.42 -3.07
C ILE A 225 5.40 1.21 -3.46
N ASP A 226 6.18 0.69 -4.40
CA ASP A 226 7.33 1.42 -4.97
C ASP A 226 6.94 2.22 -6.22
N VAL A 227 6.04 1.65 -7.03
CA VAL A 227 5.61 2.23 -8.31
C VAL A 227 4.11 2.03 -8.50
N PHE A 228 3.43 3.10 -8.92
CA PHE A 228 2.02 3.09 -9.32
C PHE A 228 1.85 3.00 -10.84
N ILE A 229 0.99 2.09 -11.29
CA ILE A 229 0.51 1.97 -12.66
C ILE A 229 -1.01 2.04 -12.67
N ASN A 230 -1.57 2.94 -13.46
CA ASN A 230 -3.00 3.01 -13.74
C ASN A 230 -3.31 2.34 -15.08
N ASP A 231 -4.07 1.26 -15.05
CA ASP A 231 -4.57 0.53 -16.22
C ASP A 231 -6.11 0.48 -16.23
N SER A 232 -6.77 1.39 -15.52
CA SER A 232 -8.23 1.50 -15.41
C SER A 232 -8.73 2.83 -15.98
N PHE A 233 -8.90 2.89 -17.31
CA PHE A 233 -9.44 4.09 -17.96
C PHE A 233 -10.90 4.38 -17.54
N ALA A 234 -11.70 3.34 -17.29
CA ALA A 234 -13.10 3.48 -16.86
C ALA A 234 -13.29 4.27 -15.55
N THR A 235 -12.28 4.26 -14.66
CA THR A 235 -12.35 4.98 -13.38
C THR A 235 -11.63 6.34 -13.40
N ALA A 236 -10.96 6.68 -14.50
CA ALA A 236 -10.11 7.87 -14.61
C ALA A 236 -10.86 9.22 -14.53
N HIS A 237 -12.17 9.24 -14.77
CA HIS A 237 -13.01 10.43 -14.61
C HIS A 237 -13.33 10.78 -13.14
N ARG A 238 -13.00 9.90 -12.18
CA ARG A 238 -13.37 10.08 -10.77
C ARG A 238 -12.17 10.49 -9.93
N PHE A 239 -12.43 11.35 -8.94
CA PHE A 239 -11.51 11.60 -7.84
C PHE A 239 -11.56 10.43 -6.85
N LEU A 240 -10.63 9.49 -7.00
CA LEU A 240 -10.49 8.31 -6.15
C LEU A 240 -9.18 8.36 -5.36
N ALA A 241 -9.15 7.72 -4.19
CA ALA A 241 -7.92 7.60 -3.42
C ALA A 241 -6.84 6.85 -4.22
N SER A 242 -7.22 5.75 -4.86
CA SER A 242 -6.31 4.92 -5.67
C SER A 242 -5.88 5.55 -6.99
N SER A 243 -6.77 6.27 -7.68
CA SER A 243 -6.54 6.78 -9.03
C SER A 243 -5.87 8.15 -9.06
N VAL A 244 -6.13 8.99 -8.05
CA VAL A 244 -5.66 10.40 -8.02
C VAL A 244 -4.71 10.66 -6.85
N GLU A 245 -5.12 10.32 -5.63
CA GLU A 245 -4.34 10.71 -4.45
C GLU A 245 -3.06 9.86 -4.32
N LEU A 246 -3.14 8.55 -4.54
CA LEU A 246 -2.01 7.63 -4.47
C LEU A 246 -0.84 8.00 -5.40
N PRO A 247 -1.03 8.20 -6.72
CA PRO A 247 0.07 8.67 -7.59
C PRO A 247 0.61 10.05 -7.19
N THR A 248 -0.24 10.92 -6.64
CA THR A 248 0.17 12.25 -6.15
C THR A 248 1.07 12.14 -4.92
N VAL A 249 0.74 11.25 -3.96
CA VAL A 249 1.55 10.98 -2.76
C VAL A 249 2.88 10.33 -3.15
N ILE A 250 2.87 9.34 -4.04
CA ILE A 250 4.08 8.68 -4.56
C ILE A 250 4.95 9.64 -5.40
N GLN A 251 4.35 10.71 -5.93
CA GLN A 251 4.92 11.67 -6.90
C GLN A 251 5.38 11.00 -8.20
N HIS A 252 4.72 9.91 -8.57
CA HIS A 252 5.02 9.17 -9.79
C HIS A 252 3.81 8.29 -10.15
N GLY A 253 3.44 8.25 -11.43
CA GLY A 253 2.42 7.34 -11.96
C GLY A 253 2.60 7.08 -13.44
N ALA A 254 2.42 5.83 -13.88
CA ALA A 254 2.49 5.45 -15.28
C ALA A 254 1.17 4.83 -15.77
N ALA A 255 0.92 4.92 -17.07
CA ALA A 255 -0.17 4.23 -17.75
C ALA A 255 0.22 2.78 -18.06
N GLY A 256 -0.68 1.84 -17.75
CA GLY A 256 -0.60 0.48 -18.30
C GLY A 256 -1.01 0.46 -19.78
N ASN A 257 -0.90 -0.69 -20.43
CA ASN A 257 -1.16 -0.80 -21.88
C ASN A 257 -2.63 -0.53 -22.27
N SER A 258 -3.60 -0.88 -21.42
CA SER A 258 -5.02 -0.59 -21.67
C SER A 258 -5.26 0.91 -21.60
N MET A 259 -4.73 1.57 -20.56
CA MET A 259 -4.81 3.01 -20.41
C MET A 259 -4.08 3.73 -21.56
N ASP A 260 -2.85 3.34 -21.88
CA ASP A 260 -2.04 3.94 -22.95
C ASP A 260 -2.74 3.85 -24.32
N ARG A 261 -3.38 2.72 -24.63
CA ARG A 261 -4.18 2.56 -25.86
C ARG A 261 -5.30 3.60 -25.95
N GLU A 262 -6.06 3.79 -24.87
CA GLU A 262 -7.14 4.77 -24.81
C GLU A 262 -6.60 6.20 -24.96
N LEU A 263 -5.53 6.53 -24.22
CA LEU A 263 -4.89 7.84 -24.28
C LEU A 263 -4.33 8.15 -25.67
N ALA A 264 -3.66 7.18 -26.31
CA ALA A 264 -3.13 7.32 -27.66
C ALA A 264 -4.24 7.50 -28.71
N PHE A 265 -5.37 6.81 -28.52
CA PHE A 265 -6.54 6.98 -29.38
C PHE A 265 -7.13 8.40 -29.23
N TYR A 266 -7.50 8.79 -28.01
CA TYR A 266 -8.15 10.08 -27.77
C TYR A 266 -7.23 11.28 -28.03
N SER A 267 -5.93 11.15 -27.78
CA SER A 267 -4.96 12.21 -28.12
C SER A 267 -4.96 12.49 -29.62
N LYS A 268 -4.95 11.46 -30.48
CA LYS A 268 -5.04 11.64 -31.93
C LYS A 268 -6.41 12.18 -32.35
N PHE A 269 -7.47 11.61 -31.76
CA PHE A 269 -8.84 11.95 -32.09
C PHE A 269 -9.20 13.41 -31.77
N LEU A 270 -8.79 13.91 -30.59
CA LEU A 270 -9.11 15.27 -30.15
C LEU A 270 -8.29 16.37 -30.84
N VAL A 271 -7.07 16.07 -31.28
CA VAL A 271 -6.20 17.06 -31.93
C VAL A 271 -6.70 17.36 -33.35
N HIS A 272 -7.12 16.33 -34.11
CA HIS A 272 -7.67 16.49 -35.45
C HIS A 272 -8.82 15.49 -35.72
N PRO A 273 -10.04 15.73 -35.20
CA PRO A 273 -11.18 14.85 -35.49
C PRO A 273 -11.54 14.94 -36.97
N SER A 274 -11.67 13.78 -37.63
CA SER A 274 -12.06 13.73 -39.04
C SER A 274 -13.55 14.05 -39.18
N ARG A 275 -13.87 15.24 -39.72
CA ARG A 275 -15.23 15.71 -39.96
C ARG A 275 -15.76 15.28 -41.35
N PRO A 276 -17.08 15.10 -41.52
CA PRO A 276 -18.14 15.24 -40.52
C PRO A 276 -18.10 14.16 -39.43
N LEU A 277 -18.24 14.58 -38.17
CA LEU A 277 -18.27 13.77 -36.96
C LEU A 277 -19.72 13.59 -36.50
N ALA A 278 -20.19 12.34 -36.53
CA ALA A 278 -21.47 11.94 -35.97
C ALA A 278 -21.31 11.33 -34.58
N VAL A 279 -22.23 11.65 -33.66
CA VAL A 279 -22.31 11.00 -32.34
C VAL A 279 -23.67 10.35 -32.18
N VAL A 280 -23.69 9.03 -31.92
CA VAL A 280 -24.89 8.26 -31.65
C VAL A 280 -25.04 8.09 -30.13
N ILE A 281 -26.13 8.60 -29.55
CA ILE A 281 -26.39 8.58 -28.10
C ILE A 281 -27.69 7.85 -27.85
N ALA A 282 -27.62 6.70 -27.18
CA ALA A 282 -28.80 5.90 -26.87
C ALA A 282 -28.77 5.24 -25.50
N GLY A 283 -29.89 4.71 -24.99
CA GLY A 283 -29.93 3.97 -23.71
C GLY A 283 -30.96 4.52 -22.71
N LYS A 284 -30.85 4.13 -21.44
CA LYS A 284 -31.88 4.38 -20.41
C LYS A 284 -31.66 5.55 -19.45
N ASN A 285 -30.43 6.06 -19.33
CA ASN A 285 -30.10 7.15 -18.41
C ASN A 285 -30.44 8.51 -19.02
N ILE A 286 -31.72 8.90 -18.95
CA ILE A 286 -32.23 10.08 -19.66
C ILE A 286 -31.51 11.38 -19.26
N PRO A 287 -31.45 11.79 -17.97
CA PRO A 287 -30.89 13.11 -17.62
C PRO A 287 -29.42 13.28 -18.00
N GLU A 288 -28.59 12.26 -17.70
CA GLU A 288 -27.16 12.26 -18.01
C GLU A 288 -26.90 12.36 -19.53
N LYS A 289 -27.71 11.68 -20.33
CA LYS A 289 -27.57 11.67 -21.80
C LYS A 289 -28.09 12.94 -22.45
N LEU A 290 -29.15 13.55 -21.91
CA LEU A 290 -29.58 14.88 -22.36
C LEU A 290 -28.49 15.92 -22.10
N GLN A 291 -27.87 15.89 -20.92
CA GLN A 291 -26.74 16.78 -20.61
C GLN A 291 -25.54 16.55 -21.54
N LEU A 292 -25.25 15.28 -21.85
CA LEU A 292 -24.23 14.95 -22.85
C LEU A 292 -24.56 15.55 -24.23
N ILE A 293 -25.79 15.36 -24.72
CA ILE A 293 -26.23 15.90 -26.01
C ILE A 293 -26.04 17.42 -26.02
N HIS A 294 -26.53 18.12 -25.00
CA HIS A 294 -26.37 19.56 -24.84
C HIS A 294 -24.89 19.99 -24.89
N ASN A 295 -23.99 19.29 -24.19
CA ASN A 295 -22.56 19.63 -24.14
C ASN A 295 -21.80 19.37 -25.45
N LEU A 296 -22.38 18.57 -26.36
CA LEU A 296 -21.82 18.27 -27.68
C LEU A 296 -22.35 19.22 -28.76
N VAL A 297 -23.45 19.94 -28.52
CA VAL A 297 -23.95 20.95 -29.45
C VAL A 297 -22.85 21.99 -29.71
N GLY A 298 -22.62 22.30 -30.99
CA GLY A 298 -21.54 23.19 -31.43
C GLY A 298 -20.14 22.55 -31.50
N LYS A 299 -19.96 21.31 -31.02
CA LYS A 299 -18.70 20.56 -31.12
C LYS A 299 -18.73 19.48 -32.20
N VAL A 300 -19.89 18.91 -32.48
CA VAL A 300 -20.08 17.81 -33.44
C VAL A 300 -20.96 18.24 -34.61
N ASP A 301 -20.93 17.51 -35.72
CA ASP A 301 -21.68 17.87 -36.92
C ASP A 301 -23.08 17.23 -36.91
N ARG A 302 -23.20 16.00 -36.39
CA ARG A 302 -24.47 15.26 -36.32
C ARG A 302 -24.64 14.53 -34.99
N ILE A 303 -25.85 14.49 -34.47
CA ILE A 303 -26.21 13.75 -33.26
C ILE A 303 -27.41 12.83 -33.58
N LEU A 304 -27.24 11.53 -33.41
CA LEU A 304 -28.29 10.54 -33.63
C LEU A 304 -28.76 10.01 -32.27
N VAL A 305 -30.05 10.10 -31.95
CA VAL A 305 -30.58 9.75 -30.63
C VAL A 305 -31.39 8.46 -30.68
N GLY A 306 -31.16 7.53 -29.75
CA GLY A 306 -31.90 6.26 -29.69
C GLY A 306 -32.24 5.81 -28.26
N GLY A 307 -32.89 4.65 -28.12
CA GLY A 307 -33.31 4.11 -26.84
C GLY A 307 -34.28 5.03 -26.07
N ALA A 308 -34.30 4.93 -24.73
CA ALA A 308 -35.24 5.68 -23.90
C ALA A 308 -34.94 7.19 -23.83
N VAL A 309 -33.73 7.64 -24.21
CA VAL A 309 -33.40 9.09 -24.32
C VAL A 309 -34.27 9.81 -25.34
N VAL A 310 -34.95 9.07 -26.22
CA VAL A 310 -35.84 9.62 -27.23
C VAL A 310 -37.14 10.16 -26.62
N TYR A 311 -37.63 9.61 -25.50
CA TYR A 311 -38.94 9.99 -24.96
C TYR A 311 -39.11 11.50 -24.69
N PRO A 312 -38.17 12.20 -24.01
CA PRO A 312 -38.29 13.64 -23.81
C PRO A 312 -38.36 14.45 -25.11
N PHE A 313 -37.66 14.02 -26.17
CA PHE A 313 -37.70 14.67 -27.47
C PHE A 313 -39.03 14.44 -28.20
N LEU A 314 -39.64 13.27 -28.04
CA LEU A 314 -40.98 12.99 -28.57
C LEU A 314 -42.03 13.88 -27.87
N VAL A 315 -41.96 13.98 -26.54
CA VAL A 315 -42.84 14.89 -25.76
C VAL A 315 -42.63 16.35 -26.18
N ALA A 316 -41.38 16.78 -26.35
CA ALA A 316 -41.05 18.14 -26.81
C ALA A 316 -41.61 18.46 -28.21
N LYS A 317 -41.74 17.45 -29.08
CA LYS A 317 -42.38 17.55 -30.41
C LYS A 317 -43.91 17.39 -30.38
N GLY A 318 -44.50 17.09 -29.23
CA GLY A 318 -45.94 16.88 -29.06
C GLY A 318 -46.42 15.49 -29.49
N TYR A 319 -45.54 14.49 -29.58
CA TYR A 319 -45.89 13.11 -29.90
C TYR A 319 -46.23 12.29 -28.63
N GLY A 320 -47.01 11.23 -28.81
CA GLY A 320 -47.29 10.25 -27.76
C GLY A 320 -46.05 9.40 -27.44
N VAL A 321 -45.93 8.93 -26.19
CA VAL A 321 -44.78 8.13 -25.70
C VAL A 321 -45.14 6.74 -25.18
N GLY A 322 -46.42 6.37 -25.26
CA GLY A 322 -46.93 5.12 -24.70
C GLY A 322 -46.75 5.03 -23.18
N MET A 323 -46.61 3.81 -22.67
CA MET A 323 -46.49 3.50 -21.24
C MET A 323 -45.05 3.57 -20.70
N GLY A 324 -44.06 3.78 -21.58
CA GLY A 324 -42.63 3.70 -21.23
C GLY A 324 -42.04 4.94 -20.56
N TYR A 325 -42.74 6.08 -20.60
CA TYR A 325 -42.26 7.35 -20.04
C TYR A 325 -43.43 8.13 -19.42
N ASN A 326 -43.36 8.39 -18.11
CA ASN A 326 -44.40 9.12 -17.40
C ASN A 326 -44.16 10.63 -17.48
N THR A 327 -45.08 11.35 -18.15
CA THR A 327 -45.03 12.81 -18.31
C THR A 327 -45.43 13.60 -17.06
N GLU A 328 -46.10 12.96 -16.08
CA GLU A 328 -46.48 13.61 -14.82
C GLU A 328 -45.37 13.50 -13.76
N ASP A 329 -44.62 12.39 -13.78
CA ASP A 329 -43.47 12.12 -12.88
C ASP A 329 -42.13 12.17 -13.64
N GLU A 330 -41.93 13.18 -14.49
CA GLU A 330 -40.67 13.33 -15.22
C GLU A 330 -39.48 13.54 -14.29
N ASP A 331 -38.33 12.95 -14.65
CA ASP A 331 -37.07 13.25 -14.00
C ASP A 331 -36.76 14.75 -14.17
N LEU A 332 -36.36 15.39 -13.07
CA LEU A 332 -35.99 16.80 -13.05
C LEU A 332 -34.48 16.96 -13.23
N MET A 333 -34.10 17.94 -14.04
CA MET A 333 -32.72 18.37 -14.22
C MET A 333 -32.48 19.63 -13.39
N GLU A 334 -31.34 19.70 -12.70
CA GLU A 334 -30.91 20.92 -12.02
C GLU A 334 -30.29 21.89 -13.06
N ARG A 335 -30.51 23.19 -12.91
CA ARG A 335 -29.90 24.27 -13.72
C ARG A 335 -29.13 25.24 -12.82
N THR A 336 -27.86 25.47 -13.14
CA THR A 336 -26.99 26.48 -12.49
C THR A 336 -26.80 27.67 -13.43
N ARG A 337 -27.11 28.90 -12.97
CA ARG A 337 -27.05 30.14 -13.78
C ARG A 337 -25.64 30.65 -14.11
N THR A 338 -24.58 29.98 -13.67
CA THR A 338 -23.20 30.40 -13.95
C THR A 338 -22.60 29.50 -15.03
N ASN A 339 -22.00 30.12 -16.05
CA ASN A 339 -21.19 29.46 -17.07
C ASN A 339 -19.98 28.75 -16.43
N SER A 340 -20.19 27.56 -15.88
CA SER A 340 -19.16 26.57 -15.58
C SER A 340 -19.83 25.23 -15.31
N SER A 341 -19.60 24.30 -16.23
CA SER A 341 -19.73 22.85 -16.12
C SER A 341 -19.65 22.34 -14.68
N TYR A 342 -20.78 21.96 -14.07
CA TYR A 342 -20.99 20.85 -13.12
C TYR A 342 -22.44 20.94 -12.59
N LEU A 343 -23.26 19.94 -12.92
CA LEU A 343 -24.59 19.74 -12.34
C LEU A 343 -24.62 18.37 -11.67
N LYS A 344 -24.92 18.32 -10.36
CA LYS A 344 -24.98 17.09 -9.57
C LYS A 344 -26.42 16.58 -9.54
N TYR A 345 -26.62 15.31 -9.89
CA TYR A 345 -27.89 14.61 -9.70
C TYR A 345 -28.07 14.14 -8.25
N LYS A 346 -29.28 14.31 -7.68
CA LYS A 346 -29.68 13.71 -6.39
C LYS A 346 -30.88 12.78 -6.60
N ARG A 347 -30.69 11.47 -6.38
CA ARG A 347 -31.77 10.49 -6.31
C ARG A 347 -32.73 10.86 -5.18
N LYS A 348 -34.05 10.92 -5.44
CA LYS A 348 -35.06 10.98 -4.36
C LYS A 348 -34.86 9.74 -3.47
N SER A 349 -34.38 9.96 -2.25
CA SER A 349 -34.41 8.92 -1.21
C SER A 349 -35.88 8.69 -0.84
N ALA A 350 -36.40 7.51 -1.16
CA ALA A 350 -37.70 7.09 -0.66
C ALA A 350 -37.65 7.05 0.88
N GLY A 351 -38.56 7.77 1.53
CA GLY A 351 -38.75 7.73 2.98
C GLY A 351 -38.18 8.92 3.74
N ASN A 352 -38.80 10.11 3.62
CA ASN A 352 -38.95 10.99 4.77
C ASN A 352 -40.15 11.93 4.58
N ASN A 353 -41.35 11.47 4.95
CA ASN A 353 -42.46 12.37 5.25
C ASN A 353 -42.20 12.99 6.62
N GLY A 354 -41.49 14.12 6.63
CA GLY A 354 -41.29 14.95 7.81
C GLY A 354 -41.43 16.40 7.41
N SER A 355 -42.52 17.03 7.84
CA SER A 355 -42.78 18.46 7.68
C SER A 355 -41.61 19.29 8.24
N VAL A 356 -40.81 19.89 7.37
CA VAL A 356 -39.80 20.87 7.77
C VAL A 356 -40.43 22.25 7.72
N ARG A 357 -40.68 22.82 8.90
CA ARG A 357 -40.99 24.24 9.08
C ARG A 357 -39.82 25.09 8.57
N SER A 358 -40.15 26.05 7.74
CA SER A 358 -39.28 27.08 7.16
C SER A 358 -38.43 27.79 8.22
N GLY A 359 -37.11 27.73 8.03
CA GLY A 359 -36.11 28.59 8.66
C GLY A 359 -35.10 29.01 7.59
N SER A 360 -35.29 30.20 7.06
CA SER A 360 -34.55 30.82 5.96
C SER A 360 -33.06 31.08 6.27
N LYS A 361 -32.15 30.65 5.36
CA LYS A 361 -30.81 31.22 5.16
C LYS A 361 -30.42 31.23 3.67
N LYS A 362 -30.01 32.42 3.22
CA LYS A 362 -29.52 32.91 1.92
C LYS A 362 -28.91 31.89 0.93
N GLY A 363 -29.48 31.87 -0.29
CA GLY A 363 -28.77 32.09 -1.56
C GLY A 363 -28.12 30.89 -2.25
N ASP A 364 -28.93 29.93 -2.72
CA ASP A 364 -28.52 28.95 -3.73
C ASP A 364 -29.69 28.80 -4.71
N ASP A 365 -29.78 29.73 -5.68
CA ASP A 365 -30.87 29.80 -6.67
C ASP A 365 -30.65 28.69 -7.71
N ARG A 366 -31.09 27.47 -7.39
CA ARG A 366 -31.10 26.31 -8.29
C ARG A 366 -32.49 26.14 -8.88
N GLU A 367 -32.58 26.18 -10.20
CA GLU A 367 -33.83 26.03 -10.94
C GLU A 367 -33.96 24.58 -11.41
N LEU A 368 -35.08 23.92 -11.15
CA LEU A 368 -35.36 22.54 -11.58
C LEU A 368 -36.21 22.57 -12.84
N ILE A 369 -35.75 21.92 -13.91
CA ILE A 369 -36.40 21.91 -15.23
C ILE A 369 -36.79 20.47 -15.58
N LYS A 370 -37.92 20.31 -16.28
CA LYS A 370 -38.35 18.99 -16.78
C LYS A 370 -37.46 18.51 -17.93
N CYS A 371 -37.24 17.20 -18.02
CA CYS A 371 -36.43 16.63 -19.12
C CYS A 371 -37.01 16.98 -20.51
N SER A 372 -38.34 17.04 -20.66
CA SER A 372 -38.99 17.42 -21.92
C SER A 372 -38.74 18.89 -22.31
N GLU A 373 -38.78 19.80 -21.34
CA GLU A 373 -38.44 21.22 -21.54
C GLU A 373 -36.98 21.40 -21.94
N PHE A 374 -36.06 20.69 -21.27
CA PHE A 374 -34.65 20.72 -21.61
C PHE A 374 -34.35 20.11 -22.99
N ALA A 375 -35.06 19.05 -23.38
CA ALA A 375 -34.97 18.49 -24.72
C ALA A 375 -35.41 19.48 -25.81
N LYS A 376 -36.40 20.35 -25.52
CA LYS A 376 -36.78 21.45 -26.40
C LYS A 376 -35.67 22.49 -26.54
N GLU A 377 -35.03 22.89 -25.44
CA GLU A 377 -33.87 23.80 -25.48
C GLU A 377 -32.71 23.21 -26.32
N ILE A 378 -32.49 21.89 -26.23
CA ILE A 378 -31.50 21.19 -27.06
C ILE A 378 -31.86 21.25 -28.54
N LEU A 379 -33.13 21.01 -28.91
CA LEU A 379 -33.60 21.12 -30.30
C LEU A 379 -33.32 22.52 -30.87
N GLU A 380 -33.70 23.56 -30.14
CA GLU A 380 -33.46 24.96 -30.51
C GLU A 380 -31.95 25.27 -30.61
N SER A 381 -31.14 24.73 -29.69
CA SER A 381 -29.68 24.90 -29.72
C SER A 381 -29.05 24.20 -30.93
N CYS A 382 -29.49 22.99 -31.28
CA CYS A 382 -29.00 22.27 -32.46
C CYS A 382 -29.28 23.05 -33.75
N GLU A 383 -30.48 23.64 -33.88
CA GLU A 383 -30.82 24.51 -35.01
C GLU A 383 -29.91 25.75 -35.06
N TYR A 384 -29.69 26.40 -33.91
CA TYR A 384 -28.83 27.58 -33.81
C TYR A 384 -27.37 27.30 -34.20
N TYR A 385 -26.81 26.18 -33.74
CA TYR A 385 -25.42 25.80 -34.03
C TYR A 385 -25.24 25.01 -35.34
N GLY A 386 -26.32 24.74 -36.08
CA GLY A 386 -26.28 23.99 -37.34
C GLY A 386 -25.86 22.51 -37.16
N VAL A 387 -26.26 21.89 -36.05
CA VAL A 387 -26.00 20.47 -35.76
C VAL A 387 -27.21 19.64 -36.17
N ASP A 388 -27.02 18.64 -37.03
CA ASP A 388 -28.11 17.74 -37.43
C ASP A 388 -28.50 16.82 -36.26
N LEU A 389 -29.61 17.11 -35.56
CA LEU A 389 -30.17 16.22 -34.54
C LEU A 389 -31.19 15.26 -35.16
N VAL A 390 -30.84 13.98 -35.25
CA VAL A 390 -31.62 12.92 -35.91
C VAL A 390 -32.31 12.07 -34.84
N LEU A 391 -33.64 12.07 -34.86
CA LEU A 391 -34.48 11.23 -33.99
C LEU A 391 -34.99 10.00 -34.77
N PRO A 392 -35.40 8.93 -34.07
CA PRO A 392 -36.09 7.81 -34.70
C PRO A 392 -37.38 8.23 -35.40
N VAL A 393 -37.76 7.47 -36.44
CA VAL A 393 -39.02 7.64 -37.18
C VAL A 393 -39.98 6.47 -36.95
N ASP A 394 -39.47 5.34 -36.47
CA ASP A 394 -40.25 4.15 -36.14
C ASP A 394 -39.61 3.39 -34.97
N HIS A 395 -40.44 2.63 -34.26
CA HIS A 395 -40.08 1.92 -33.04
C HIS A 395 -40.68 0.51 -33.04
N LEU A 396 -39.98 -0.45 -32.43
CA LEU A 396 -40.58 -1.71 -32.02
C LEU A 396 -41.26 -1.52 -30.67
N ALA A 397 -42.51 -1.95 -30.58
CA ALA A 397 -43.37 -1.79 -29.41
C ALA A 397 -44.03 -3.09 -28.99
N VAL A 398 -44.26 -3.24 -27.69
CA VAL A 398 -44.92 -4.40 -27.06
C VAL A 398 -45.97 -3.95 -26.06
N LYS A 399 -47.00 -4.77 -25.81
CA LYS A 399 -48.00 -4.48 -24.78
C LYS A 399 -47.55 -4.85 -23.37
N ASN A 400 -46.74 -5.90 -23.23
CA ASN A 400 -46.22 -6.37 -21.95
C ASN A 400 -44.68 -6.35 -21.95
N MET A 401 -44.10 -5.51 -21.10
CA MET A 401 -42.65 -5.34 -20.98
C MET A 401 -41.98 -6.40 -20.10
N ASP A 402 -42.74 -7.16 -19.31
CA ASP A 402 -42.19 -8.15 -18.37
C ASP A 402 -41.74 -9.46 -19.05
N LEU A 403 -42.10 -9.64 -20.33
CA LEU A 403 -41.74 -10.81 -21.14
C LEU A 403 -40.43 -10.57 -21.89
N HIS A 404 -39.59 -11.61 -21.95
CA HIS A 404 -38.41 -11.64 -22.81
C HIS A 404 -38.80 -11.61 -24.29
N ALA A 405 -37.91 -11.11 -25.15
CA ALA A 405 -38.18 -10.93 -26.58
C ALA A 405 -38.64 -12.21 -27.28
N ASP A 406 -38.05 -13.37 -26.98
CA ASP A 406 -38.41 -14.66 -27.58
C ASP A 406 -39.77 -15.19 -27.11
N GLU A 407 -40.28 -14.68 -25.99
CA GLU A 407 -41.52 -15.11 -25.35
C GLU A 407 -42.69 -14.16 -25.64
N ASN A 408 -42.46 -13.09 -26.39
CA ASN A 408 -43.45 -12.04 -26.65
C ASN A 408 -43.94 -12.09 -28.12
N PRO A 409 -45.15 -12.64 -28.40
CA PRO A 409 -45.67 -12.73 -29.76
C PRO A 409 -46.17 -11.39 -30.35
N ASP A 410 -46.28 -10.34 -29.52
CA ASP A 410 -46.95 -9.08 -29.87
C ASP A 410 -45.98 -7.92 -30.20
N VAL A 411 -44.78 -8.23 -30.73
CA VAL A 411 -43.84 -7.19 -31.19
C VAL A 411 -44.37 -6.55 -32.48
N THR A 412 -44.72 -5.26 -32.42
CA THR A 412 -45.25 -4.49 -33.55
C THR A 412 -44.39 -3.27 -33.85
N CYS A 413 -44.36 -2.84 -35.11
CA CYS A 413 -43.67 -1.62 -35.50
C CYS A 413 -44.65 -0.45 -35.49
N VAL A 414 -44.30 0.65 -34.82
CA VAL A 414 -45.13 1.87 -34.71
C VAL A 414 -44.34 3.08 -35.18
N ASP A 415 -45.02 4.04 -35.80
CA ASP A 415 -44.44 5.31 -36.24
C ASP A 415 -44.27 6.26 -35.03
N SER A 416 -43.16 6.99 -34.97
CA SER A 416 -42.89 7.95 -33.89
C SER A 416 -43.95 9.04 -33.76
N SER A 417 -44.65 9.37 -34.85
CA SER A 417 -45.74 10.36 -34.87
C SER A 417 -47.09 9.81 -34.37
N ALA A 418 -47.25 8.49 -34.29
CA ALA A 418 -48.51 7.82 -34.00
C ALA A 418 -48.36 6.64 -33.01
N ILE A 419 -47.66 6.87 -31.90
CA ILE A 419 -47.43 5.85 -30.86
C ILE A 419 -48.73 5.61 -30.05
N PRO A 420 -49.25 4.37 -29.97
CA PRO A 420 -50.41 4.04 -29.13
C PRO A 420 -50.14 4.28 -27.63
N GLY A 421 -51.19 4.63 -26.87
CA GLY A 421 -51.07 4.90 -25.43
C GLY A 421 -50.82 3.64 -24.59
N ASP A 422 -51.14 2.45 -25.08
CA ASP A 422 -51.14 1.17 -24.35
C ASP A 422 -49.90 0.30 -24.63
N VAL A 423 -48.84 0.86 -25.22
CA VAL A 423 -47.64 0.10 -25.61
C VAL A 423 -46.36 0.64 -24.98
N TYR A 424 -45.34 -0.23 -24.86
CA TYR A 424 -43.97 0.09 -24.45
C TYR A 424 -43.05 0.04 -25.66
N LEU A 425 -42.27 1.11 -25.89
CA LEU A 425 -41.21 1.09 -26.90
C LEU A 425 -40.01 0.32 -26.37
N VAL A 426 -39.53 -0.66 -27.13
CA VAL A 426 -38.47 -1.58 -26.69
C VAL A 426 -37.22 -1.58 -27.59
N ASP A 427 -37.31 -1.17 -28.84
CA ASP A 427 -36.16 -1.00 -29.75
C ASP A 427 -36.51 -0.04 -30.90
N CYS A 428 -35.53 0.30 -31.73
CA CYS A 428 -35.73 1.07 -32.96
C CYS A 428 -36.25 0.18 -34.11
N GLY A 429 -37.04 0.77 -35.01
CA GLY A 429 -37.50 0.11 -36.22
C GLY A 429 -36.49 0.14 -37.37
N VAL A 430 -36.81 -0.57 -38.46
CA VAL A 430 -35.93 -0.71 -39.63
C VAL A 430 -35.79 0.61 -40.39
N ASN A 431 -36.84 1.45 -40.44
CA ASN A 431 -36.76 2.74 -41.13
C ASN A 431 -35.82 3.72 -40.41
N THR A 432 -35.78 3.67 -39.08
CA THR A 432 -34.83 4.43 -38.25
C THR A 432 -33.39 4.01 -38.56
N ILE A 433 -33.11 2.72 -38.71
CA ILE A 433 -31.77 2.23 -39.06
C ILE A 433 -31.36 2.72 -40.45
N HIS A 434 -32.28 2.70 -41.43
CA HIS A 434 -32.03 3.25 -42.76
C HIS A 434 -31.81 4.77 -42.74
N LEU A 435 -32.56 5.50 -41.91
CA LEU A 435 -32.37 6.93 -41.71
C LEU A 435 -30.98 7.21 -41.14
N PHE A 436 -30.61 6.52 -40.06
CA PHE A 436 -29.30 6.68 -39.41
C PHE A 436 -28.17 6.35 -40.39
N SER A 437 -28.31 5.27 -41.15
CA SER A 437 -27.37 4.91 -42.22
C SER A 437 -27.15 6.03 -43.22
N ARG A 438 -28.23 6.68 -43.69
CA ARG A 438 -28.15 7.79 -44.63
C ARG A 438 -27.36 8.95 -44.03
N PHE A 439 -27.61 9.30 -42.77
CA PHE A 439 -26.85 10.35 -42.08
C PHE A 439 -25.42 9.96 -41.75
N LEU A 440 -25.07 8.67 -41.72
CA LEU A 440 -23.69 8.24 -41.52
C LEU A 440 -22.86 8.19 -42.81
N ARG A 441 -23.47 8.03 -44.00
CA ARG A 441 -22.73 7.89 -45.28
C ARG A 441 -21.70 8.99 -45.54
N ASP A 442 -22.03 10.24 -45.21
CA ASP A 442 -21.13 11.38 -45.46
C ASP A 442 -20.17 11.64 -44.28
N CYS A 443 -20.32 10.92 -43.18
CA CYS A 443 -19.48 11.09 -42.00
C CYS A 443 -18.14 10.37 -42.18
N ARG A 444 -17.07 11.00 -41.67
CA ARG A 444 -15.75 10.36 -41.61
C ARG A 444 -15.51 9.66 -40.29
N THR A 445 -16.19 10.11 -39.24
CA THR A 445 -16.10 9.51 -37.91
C THR A 445 -17.48 9.35 -37.30
N VAL A 446 -17.71 8.22 -36.63
CA VAL A 446 -18.88 7.97 -35.78
C VAL A 446 -18.42 7.58 -34.38
N PHE A 447 -18.97 8.24 -33.37
CA PHE A 447 -18.84 7.82 -31.97
C PHE A 447 -20.19 7.33 -31.47
N TRP A 448 -20.27 6.08 -31.01
CA TRP A 448 -21.52 5.46 -30.58
C TRP A 448 -21.49 5.07 -29.11
N THR A 449 -22.46 5.56 -28.34
CA THR A 449 -22.64 5.19 -26.94
C THR A 449 -24.08 4.82 -26.56
N GLY A 450 -24.25 3.56 -26.17
CA GLY A 450 -25.46 2.96 -25.63
C GLY A 450 -26.33 2.24 -26.65
N SER A 451 -27.14 1.29 -26.19
CA SER A 451 -28.01 0.45 -27.03
C SER A 451 -29.24 1.21 -27.52
N LEU A 452 -29.69 0.89 -28.74
CA LEU A 452 -30.92 1.43 -29.32
C LEU A 452 -32.17 0.77 -28.73
N GLY A 453 -32.03 -0.46 -28.21
CA GLY A 453 -33.09 -1.25 -27.59
C GLY A 453 -32.83 -1.69 -26.15
N CYS A 454 -33.86 -2.32 -25.57
CA CYS A 454 -33.88 -2.88 -24.23
C CYS A 454 -33.21 -4.26 -24.19
N THR A 455 -31.88 -4.25 -24.21
CA THR A 455 -31.04 -5.46 -24.24
C THR A 455 -31.26 -6.38 -23.05
N ALA A 456 -31.60 -5.85 -21.88
CA ALA A 456 -31.86 -6.63 -20.67
C ALA A 456 -33.05 -7.59 -20.80
N GLN A 457 -34.02 -7.26 -21.66
CA GLN A 457 -35.20 -8.08 -21.94
C GLN A 457 -35.07 -8.83 -23.28
N GLY A 458 -33.90 -8.79 -23.93
CA GLY A 458 -33.63 -9.46 -25.21
C GLY A 458 -33.99 -8.64 -26.45
N TYR A 459 -34.60 -7.46 -26.31
CA TYR A 459 -34.94 -6.58 -27.44
C TYR A 459 -33.69 -5.86 -27.95
N CYS A 460 -32.91 -6.54 -28.79
CA CYS A 460 -31.62 -6.06 -29.28
C CYS A 460 -31.46 -6.08 -30.80
N LYS A 461 -32.51 -6.46 -31.54
CA LYS A 461 -32.47 -6.63 -33.00
C LYS A 461 -32.04 -5.36 -33.71
N GLY A 462 -32.66 -4.22 -33.41
CA GLY A 462 -32.32 -2.96 -34.05
C GLY A 462 -30.92 -2.46 -33.67
N THR A 463 -30.49 -2.72 -32.43
CA THR A 463 -29.11 -2.47 -31.99
C THR A 463 -28.10 -3.32 -32.77
N GLY A 464 -28.40 -4.60 -33.00
CA GLY A 464 -27.57 -5.52 -33.77
C GLY A 464 -27.51 -5.20 -35.26
N ASP A 465 -28.65 -4.84 -35.86
CA ASP A 465 -28.74 -4.40 -37.25
C ASP A 465 -27.94 -3.11 -37.48
N PHE A 466 -28.03 -2.15 -36.54
CA PHE A 466 -27.23 -0.93 -36.59
C PHE A 466 -25.73 -1.21 -36.39
N ALA A 467 -25.35 -2.12 -35.49
CA ALA A 467 -23.97 -2.55 -35.31
C ALA A 467 -23.38 -3.15 -36.60
N THR A 468 -24.13 -4.05 -37.23
CA THR A 468 -23.79 -4.68 -38.52
C THR A 468 -23.61 -3.62 -39.61
N LEU A 469 -24.50 -2.62 -39.63
CA LEU A 469 -24.42 -1.52 -40.58
C LEU A 469 -23.16 -0.69 -40.39
N VAL A 470 -22.88 -0.24 -39.16
CA VAL A 470 -21.71 0.61 -38.86
C VAL A 470 -20.41 -0.18 -39.09
N GLY A 471 -20.33 -1.42 -38.64
CA GLY A 471 -19.14 -2.28 -38.82
C GLY A 471 -18.78 -2.55 -40.29
N ASN A 472 -19.78 -2.55 -41.19
CA ASN A 472 -19.54 -2.72 -42.62
C ASN A 472 -19.17 -1.42 -43.36
N THR A 473 -19.08 -0.29 -42.66
CA THR A 473 -18.62 0.99 -43.25
C THR A 473 -17.11 1.18 -43.09
N THR A 474 -16.52 2.04 -43.93
CA THR A 474 -15.10 2.45 -43.80
C THR A 474 -14.91 3.65 -42.87
N ILE A 475 -15.95 4.03 -42.13
CA ILE A 475 -15.96 5.20 -41.25
C ILE A 475 -15.09 4.89 -40.03
N ILE A 476 -14.37 5.89 -39.51
CA ILE A 476 -13.70 5.75 -38.21
C ILE A 476 -14.78 5.53 -37.15
N SER A 477 -14.93 4.29 -36.69
CA SER A 477 -16.00 3.90 -35.77
C SER A 477 -15.46 3.68 -34.36
N VAL A 478 -15.98 4.46 -33.42
CA VAL A 478 -15.64 4.39 -32.00
C VAL A 478 -16.88 3.97 -31.23
N VAL A 479 -16.78 2.94 -30.39
CA VAL A 479 -17.92 2.48 -29.58
C VAL A 479 -17.57 2.49 -28.11
N GLY A 480 -18.50 2.97 -27.28
CA GLY A 480 -18.40 2.93 -25.82
C GLY A 480 -19.68 2.43 -25.15
N GLY A 481 -19.50 1.66 -24.07
CA GLY A 481 -20.58 1.24 -23.16
C GLY A 481 -20.90 -0.26 -23.24
N ARG A 482 -20.97 -0.90 -22.06
CA ARG A 482 -21.06 -2.35 -21.88
C ARG A 482 -22.16 -3.01 -22.72
N HIS A 483 -23.42 -2.61 -22.54
CA HIS A 483 -24.55 -3.23 -23.24
C HIS A 483 -24.47 -3.10 -24.77
N THR A 484 -23.87 -2.02 -25.28
CA THR A 484 -23.65 -1.85 -26.72
C THR A 484 -22.64 -2.88 -27.23
N LEU A 485 -21.56 -3.07 -26.47
CA LEU A 485 -20.48 -4.01 -26.82
C LEU A 485 -20.93 -5.47 -26.73
N ASP A 486 -21.76 -5.80 -25.74
CA ASP A 486 -22.31 -7.14 -25.59
C ASP A 486 -23.12 -7.55 -26.84
N VAL A 487 -23.92 -6.62 -27.38
CA VAL A 487 -24.67 -6.84 -28.63
C VAL A 487 -23.73 -6.90 -29.85
N ILE A 488 -22.75 -6.01 -29.96
CA ILE A 488 -21.77 -6.05 -31.07
C ILE A 488 -21.04 -7.40 -31.13
N ARG A 489 -20.71 -7.98 -29.97
CA ARG A 489 -20.09 -9.29 -29.89
C ARG A 489 -21.04 -10.42 -30.22
N SER A 490 -22.30 -10.35 -29.78
CA SER A 490 -23.28 -11.39 -30.09
C SER A 490 -23.55 -11.50 -31.60
N VAL A 491 -23.42 -10.38 -32.35
CA VAL A 491 -23.50 -10.37 -33.81
C VAL A 491 -22.15 -10.56 -34.53
N GLY A 492 -21.04 -10.76 -33.79
CA GLY A 492 -19.72 -11.05 -34.36
C GLY A 492 -19.03 -9.89 -35.09
N MET A 493 -19.35 -8.63 -34.74
CA MET A 493 -18.83 -7.43 -35.41
C MET A 493 -17.69 -6.72 -34.66
N ASP A 494 -17.19 -7.30 -33.57
CA ASP A 494 -16.17 -6.69 -32.70
C ASP A 494 -14.90 -6.24 -33.45
N SER A 495 -14.40 -7.09 -34.35
CA SER A 495 -13.18 -6.86 -35.15
C SER A 495 -13.34 -5.81 -36.25
N HIS A 496 -14.57 -5.36 -36.53
CA HIS A 496 -14.86 -4.41 -37.60
C HIS A 496 -14.80 -2.96 -37.11
N PHE A 497 -14.84 -2.73 -35.79
CA PHE A 497 -14.74 -1.38 -35.22
C PHE A 497 -13.28 -0.98 -35.00
N LEU A 498 -12.92 0.25 -35.40
CA LEU A 498 -11.56 0.77 -35.22
C LEU A 498 -11.15 0.83 -33.74
N HIS A 499 -12.04 1.32 -32.87
CA HIS A 499 -11.76 1.44 -31.43
C HIS A 499 -12.99 1.09 -30.60
N ILE A 500 -12.82 0.11 -29.72
CA ILE A 500 -13.81 -0.28 -28.71
C ILE A 500 -13.28 0.19 -27.36
N SER A 501 -13.95 1.17 -26.80
CA SER A 501 -13.55 1.79 -25.53
C SER A 501 -14.12 1.05 -24.33
N SER A 502 -13.25 0.73 -23.37
CA SER A 502 -13.63 0.24 -22.04
C SER A 502 -14.01 1.38 -21.09
N GLY A 503 -13.73 2.63 -21.47
CA GLY A 503 -13.84 3.81 -20.62
C GLY A 503 -15.24 4.24 -20.19
N GLY A 504 -16.30 3.80 -20.89
CA GLY A 504 -17.69 4.18 -20.60
C GLY A 504 -17.87 5.70 -20.41
N ILE A 505 -18.10 6.13 -19.18
CA ILE A 505 -18.25 7.56 -18.82
C ILE A 505 -16.96 8.35 -19.06
N SER A 506 -15.77 7.78 -18.80
CA SER A 506 -14.50 8.47 -19.05
C SER A 506 -14.34 8.87 -20.52
N SER A 507 -14.78 8.02 -21.45
CA SER A 507 -14.80 8.34 -22.89
C SER A 507 -15.68 9.53 -23.20
N VAL A 508 -16.84 9.59 -22.55
CA VAL A 508 -17.81 10.67 -22.71
C VAL A 508 -17.25 11.99 -22.18
N GLU A 509 -16.59 11.98 -21.01
CA GLU A 509 -15.93 13.15 -20.44
C GLU A 509 -14.83 13.70 -21.36
N VAL A 510 -14.02 12.80 -21.93
CA VAL A 510 -12.95 13.17 -22.88
C VAL A 510 -13.53 13.81 -24.15
N LEU A 511 -14.63 13.29 -24.69
CA LEU A 511 -15.32 13.92 -25.83
C LEU A 511 -15.87 15.31 -25.52
N GLN A 512 -16.30 15.53 -24.28
CA GLN A 512 -16.74 16.85 -23.84
C GLN A 512 -15.57 17.85 -23.73
N GLY A 513 -14.34 17.35 -23.67
CA GLY A 513 -13.13 18.14 -23.43
C GLY A 513 -12.84 18.34 -21.95
N ASN A 514 -13.50 17.59 -21.05
CA ASN A 514 -13.26 17.67 -19.63
C ASN A 514 -11.97 16.93 -19.26
N PRO A 515 -11.17 17.46 -18.30
CA PRO A 515 -9.99 16.77 -17.81
C PRO A 515 -10.38 15.49 -17.08
N LEU A 516 -9.54 14.46 -17.21
CA LEU A 516 -9.68 13.21 -16.46
C LEU A 516 -8.72 13.22 -15.25
N PRO A 517 -9.21 13.35 -14.01
CA PRO A 517 -8.35 13.45 -12.82
C PRO A 517 -7.33 12.31 -12.70
N GLY A 518 -7.75 11.07 -12.99
CA GLY A 518 -6.88 9.90 -12.90
C GLY A 518 -5.81 9.82 -14.01
N VAL A 519 -5.99 10.56 -15.11
CA VAL A 519 -4.97 10.72 -16.16
C VAL A 519 -4.05 11.88 -15.81
N GLU A 520 -4.59 13.00 -15.31
CA GLU A 520 -3.81 14.16 -14.90
C GLU A 520 -2.81 13.83 -13.79
N ALA A 521 -3.18 12.92 -12.88
CA ALA A 521 -2.32 12.45 -11.81
C ALA A 521 -1.13 11.60 -12.28
N LEU A 522 -1.12 11.12 -13.54
CA LEU A 522 0.02 10.37 -14.09
C LEU A 522 1.16 11.31 -14.48
N SER A 523 2.39 10.80 -14.39
CA SER A 523 3.61 11.50 -14.77
C SER A 523 3.61 11.83 -16.27
N ASP A 524 4.03 13.05 -16.60
CA ASP A 524 4.22 13.48 -18.00
C ASP A 524 5.57 13.01 -18.54
N VAL A 525 5.61 12.60 -19.80
CA VAL A 525 6.85 12.25 -20.50
C VAL A 525 7.78 13.46 -20.54
N ALA A 526 9.07 13.24 -20.30
CA ALA A 526 10.06 14.31 -20.33
C ALA A 526 10.04 15.09 -21.66
N PRO A 527 10.13 16.44 -21.62
CA PRO A 527 10.16 17.25 -22.83
C PRO A 527 11.36 16.89 -23.71
N ARG A 528 11.23 17.10 -25.02
CA ARG A 528 12.36 16.95 -25.95
C ARG A 528 13.43 17.99 -25.61
N VAL A 529 14.61 17.52 -25.23
CA VAL A 529 15.77 18.38 -24.90
C VAL A 529 16.71 18.47 -26.11
N ASP A 530 17.06 19.69 -26.48
CA ASP A 530 18.03 19.97 -27.55
C ASP A 530 19.41 19.41 -27.22
N ARG A 531 20.02 18.75 -28.20
CA ARG A 531 21.36 18.14 -28.02
C ARG A 531 22.46 19.19 -27.89
N SER A 532 22.25 20.40 -28.42
CA SER A 532 23.20 21.51 -28.38
C SER A 532 23.40 22.08 -26.98
N THR A 533 22.39 22.03 -26.10
CA THR A 533 22.45 22.56 -24.74
C THR A 533 23.05 21.56 -23.74
N THR A 534 23.03 20.27 -24.08
CA THR A 534 23.56 19.21 -23.23
C THR A 534 25.08 19.09 -23.34
N VAL A 535 25.77 19.04 -22.20
CA VAL A 535 27.22 18.85 -22.18
C VAL A 535 27.58 17.47 -22.72
N SER A 536 28.62 17.41 -23.54
CA SER A 536 29.11 16.15 -24.10
C SER A 536 29.66 15.24 -23.00
N VAL A 537 29.41 13.94 -23.12
CA VAL A 537 29.95 12.93 -22.18
C VAL A 537 31.46 13.06 -22.03
N ASN A 538 32.18 13.27 -23.13
CA ASN A 538 33.64 13.42 -23.14
C ASN A 538 34.13 14.51 -22.17
N GLU A 539 33.45 15.65 -22.13
CA GLU A 539 33.83 16.75 -21.26
C GLU A 539 33.51 16.44 -19.79
N LEU A 540 32.40 15.76 -19.53
CA LEU A 540 32.03 15.32 -18.17
C LEU A 540 33.05 14.31 -17.65
N LEU A 541 33.40 13.30 -18.45
CA LEU A 541 34.33 12.23 -18.04
C LEU A 541 35.72 12.77 -17.69
N ARG A 542 36.22 13.80 -18.39
CA ARG A 542 37.51 14.45 -18.08
C ARG A 542 37.59 15.01 -16.66
N ARG A 543 36.45 15.39 -16.08
CA ARG A 543 36.36 15.98 -14.74
C ARG A 543 36.17 14.94 -13.63
N LEU A 544 35.90 13.68 -13.98
CA LEU A 544 35.64 12.64 -13.00
C LEU A 544 36.96 12.01 -12.51
N PRO A 545 37.17 11.90 -11.17
CA PRO A 545 38.37 11.28 -10.60
C PRO A 545 38.63 9.88 -11.14
N LEU A 546 37.57 9.11 -11.38
CA LEU A 546 37.64 7.75 -11.91
C LEU A 546 38.40 7.68 -13.26
N PHE A 547 38.25 8.68 -14.12
CA PHE A 547 38.85 8.71 -15.46
C PHE A 547 40.03 9.69 -15.58
N GLN A 548 40.57 10.13 -14.45
CA GLN A 548 41.74 11.01 -14.42
C GLN A 548 42.95 10.31 -15.10
N GLY A 549 43.73 11.06 -15.87
CA GLY A 549 44.89 10.53 -16.60
C GLY A 549 44.57 9.71 -17.86
N CYS A 550 43.29 9.46 -18.17
CA CYS A 550 42.92 8.81 -19.43
C CYS A 550 43.20 9.71 -20.64
N SER A 551 43.76 9.14 -21.70
CA SER A 551 43.99 9.85 -22.97
C SER A 551 42.67 10.25 -23.66
N SER A 552 42.73 11.24 -24.55
CA SER A 552 41.54 11.65 -25.33
C SER A 552 40.97 10.54 -26.20
N HIS A 553 41.79 9.58 -26.64
CA HIS A 553 41.32 8.40 -27.37
C HIS A 553 40.52 7.46 -26.46
N GLN A 554 41.07 7.12 -25.28
CA GLN A 554 40.41 6.27 -24.29
C GLN A 554 39.06 6.86 -23.85
N LEU A 555 39.01 8.16 -23.56
CA LEU A 555 37.77 8.83 -23.17
C LEU A 555 36.70 8.76 -24.27
N LYS A 556 37.08 8.89 -25.55
CA LYS A 556 36.15 8.73 -26.67
C LYS A 556 35.59 7.30 -26.76
N VAL A 557 36.43 6.28 -26.51
CA VAL A 557 35.99 4.88 -26.49
C VAL A 557 35.00 4.64 -25.36
N ILE A 558 35.29 5.14 -24.15
CA ILE A 558 34.39 5.04 -23.00
C ILE A 558 33.08 5.80 -23.27
N ALA A 559 33.16 7.05 -23.73
CA ALA A 559 31.99 7.90 -23.95
C ALA A 559 31.00 7.29 -24.96
N LYS A 560 31.48 6.55 -25.96
CA LYS A 560 30.62 5.81 -26.91
C LYS A 560 29.76 4.73 -26.25
N LYS A 561 30.17 4.23 -25.09
CA LYS A 561 29.45 3.18 -24.34
C LYS A 561 28.45 3.74 -23.32
N PHE A 562 28.50 5.04 -23.04
CA PHE A 562 27.51 5.69 -22.17
C PHE A 562 26.17 5.85 -22.89
N VAL A 563 25.09 5.54 -22.19
CA VAL A 563 23.72 5.70 -22.69
C VAL A 563 23.11 6.97 -22.11
N ARG A 564 22.62 7.85 -22.99
CA ARG A 564 21.87 9.05 -22.59
C ARG A 564 20.45 8.68 -22.18
N ARG A 565 19.98 9.23 -21.06
CA ARG A 565 18.58 9.20 -20.65
C ARG A 565 18.10 10.59 -20.23
N VAL A 566 16.86 10.90 -20.58
CA VAL A 566 16.14 12.09 -20.12
C VAL A 566 15.13 11.60 -19.08
N HIS A 567 15.04 12.32 -17.97
CA HIS A 567 14.17 11.98 -16.85
C HIS A 567 13.18 13.12 -16.63
N ALA A 568 11.92 12.77 -16.47
CA ALA A 568 10.88 13.68 -16.01
C ALA A 568 11.07 13.96 -14.51
N LYS A 569 10.40 14.99 -14.00
CA LYS A 569 10.45 15.31 -12.58
C LYS A 569 9.81 14.17 -11.78
N GLY A 570 10.52 13.65 -10.77
CA GLY A 570 10.05 12.54 -9.93
C GLY A 570 10.56 11.16 -10.35
N ASP A 571 11.11 11.01 -11.56
CA ASP A 571 11.64 9.74 -12.05
C ASP A 571 12.71 9.17 -11.12
N TYR A 572 12.59 7.89 -10.81
CA TYR A 572 13.54 7.19 -9.96
C TYR A 572 14.73 6.70 -10.79
N LEU A 573 15.93 6.86 -10.24
CA LEU A 573 17.13 6.29 -10.84
C LEU A 573 17.60 5.06 -10.08
N ILE A 574 17.61 5.18 -8.74
CA ILE A 574 18.10 4.17 -7.80
C ILE A 574 17.24 4.29 -6.54
N TYR A 575 16.76 3.16 -6.02
CA TYR A 575 16.15 3.13 -4.69
C TYR A 575 17.17 2.74 -3.62
N ARG A 576 16.85 3.05 -2.37
CA ARG A 576 17.60 2.53 -1.23
C ARG A 576 17.65 1.00 -1.26
N ASN A 577 18.80 0.46 -0.88
CA ASN A 577 19.20 -0.95 -0.91
C ASN A 577 19.37 -1.55 -2.32
N ASP A 578 19.08 -0.81 -3.39
CA ASP A 578 19.42 -1.27 -4.73
C ASP A 578 20.95 -1.31 -4.88
N ARG A 579 21.46 -2.33 -5.55
CA ARG A 579 22.89 -2.34 -5.91
C ARG A 579 23.17 -1.27 -6.94
N HIS A 580 24.30 -0.60 -6.82
CA HIS A 580 24.81 0.28 -7.87
C HIS A 580 25.24 -0.57 -9.08
N ALA A 581 24.30 -0.97 -9.92
CA ALA A 581 24.62 -1.67 -11.18
C ALA A 581 25.19 -0.72 -12.24
N ARG A 582 25.08 0.59 -12.02
CA ARG A 582 25.39 1.63 -13.00
C ARG A 582 26.02 2.85 -12.34
N LEU A 583 26.95 3.46 -13.05
CA LEU A 583 27.43 4.81 -12.81
C LEU A 583 26.52 5.79 -13.55
N TRP A 584 25.97 6.77 -12.84
CA TRP A 584 25.21 7.88 -13.43
C TRP A 584 25.99 9.18 -13.35
N VAL A 585 25.96 9.96 -14.43
CA VAL A 585 26.57 11.29 -14.54
C VAL A 585 25.51 12.29 -14.99
N VAL A 586 25.33 13.38 -14.25
CA VAL A 586 24.34 14.41 -14.59
C VAL A 586 24.93 15.36 -15.64
N ALA A 587 24.24 15.50 -16.77
CA ALA A 587 24.66 16.36 -17.88
C ALA A 587 23.94 17.71 -17.89
N GLN A 588 22.66 17.71 -17.52
CA GLN A 588 21.78 18.87 -17.42
C GLN A 588 20.73 18.59 -16.34
N GLY A 589 20.22 19.65 -15.70
CA GLY A 589 19.26 19.55 -14.61
C GLY A 589 19.90 19.12 -13.30
N GLY A 590 19.16 18.34 -12.51
CA GLY A 590 19.64 17.84 -11.23
C GLY A 590 18.80 16.74 -10.64
N LEU A 591 19.42 15.98 -9.74
CA LEU A 591 18.80 14.88 -9.01
C LEU A 591 18.75 15.23 -7.52
N VAL A 592 17.84 14.61 -6.79
CA VAL A 592 17.79 14.70 -5.33
C VAL A 592 17.90 13.30 -4.75
N ALA A 593 18.81 13.14 -3.79
CA ALA A 593 19.03 11.91 -3.05
C ALA A 593 18.53 12.06 -1.61
N TYR A 594 17.71 11.10 -1.18
CA TYR A 594 17.07 11.08 0.14
C TYR A 594 17.46 9.82 0.91
N ASN A 595 17.74 9.93 2.21
CA ASN A 595 18.05 8.77 3.07
C ASN A 595 16.78 8.08 3.63
N HIS A 596 15.65 8.79 3.70
CA HIS A 596 14.36 8.25 4.12
C HIS A 596 13.19 9.10 3.59
N PRO A 597 12.08 8.51 3.12
CA PRO A 597 10.93 9.27 2.61
C PRO A 597 10.16 10.02 3.72
N GLU A 598 9.95 9.44 4.91
CA GLU A 598 9.05 10.08 5.88
C GLU A 598 9.67 11.04 6.92
N TYR A 599 10.85 10.83 7.50
CA TYR A 599 11.37 11.75 8.55
C TYR A 599 12.90 11.72 8.62
N SER A 600 13.56 12.29 7.61
CA SER A 600 15.00 12.55 7.69
C SER A 600 15.21 13.97 8.23
N SER A 601 15.78 14.10 9.43
CA SER A 601 16.31 15.38 9.93
C SER A 601 17.50 15.89 9.10
N LEU A 602 18.04 15.06 8.20
CA LEU A 602 19.09 15.42 7.25
C LEU A 602 18.46 15.97 5.96
N PRO A 603 18.91 17.13 5.47
CA PRO A 603 18.42 17.70 4.22
C PRO A 603 18.77 16.79 3.04
N ALA A 604 17.88 16.75 2.06
CA ALA A 604 18.10 15.98 0.85
C ALA A 604 19.33 16.50 0.09
N ARG A 605 20.14 15.59 -0.45
CA ARG A 605 21.37 15.95 -1.17
C ARG A 605 21.06 16.20 -2.64
N PHE A 606 21.30 17.43 -3.10
CA PHE A 606 21.16 17.77 -4.52
C PHE A 606 22.41 17.31 -5.29
N VAL A 607 22.19 16.61 -6.41
CA VAL A 607 23.23 16.15 -7.33
C VAL A 607 23.09 16.91 -8.64
N GLY A 608 23.97 17.88 -8.85
CA GLY A 608 23.94 18.79 -10.00
C GLY A 608 24.78 18.32 -11.18
N LYS A 609 24.76 19.13 -12.24
CA LYS A 609 25.57 18.96 -13.46
C LYS A 609 27.05 18.64 -13.16
N GLY A 610 27.57 17.61 -13.82
CA GLY A 610 28.95 17.12 -13.66
C GLY A 610 29.16 16.19 -12.46
N GLN A 611 28.19 16.07 -11.57
CA GLN A 611 28.27 15.17 -10.43
C GLN A 611 27.75 13.77 -10.78
N THR A 612 28.06 12.81 -9.91
CA THR A 612 27.81 11.39 -10.15
C THR A 612 27.04 10.72 -9.03
N ILE A 613 26.37 9.63 -9.37
CA ILE A 613 25.79 8.71 -8.39
C ILE A 613 26.43 7.33 -8.58
N GLY A 614 26.88 6.76 -7.47
CA GLY A 614 27.46 5.41 -7.43
C GLY A 614 28.82 5.30 -8.10
N MET A 615 29.67 6.33 -8.08
CA MET A 615 30.94 6.34 -8.83
C MET A 615 31.92 5.26 -8.41
N TYR A 616 32.00 4.92 -7.13
CA TYR A 616 32.85 3.82 -6.67
C TYR A 616 32.02 2.60 -6.30
N GLU A 617 30.81 2.84 -5.81
CA GLU A 617 29.84 1.83 -5.42
C GLU A 617 29.45 0.94 -6.60
N PHE A 618 29.48 1.46 -7.84
CA PHE A 618 29.18 0.62 -9.00
C PHE A 618 30.28 -0.40 -9.33
N ILE A 619 31.52 -0.14 -8.92
CA ILE A 619 32.63 -1.10 -9.08
C ILE A 619 32.51 -2.19 -8.01
N THR A 620 32.24 -1.81 -6.76
CA THR A 620 32.08 -2.76 -5.64
C THR A 620 30.72 -3.45 -5.62
N GLN A 621 29.77 -3.00 -6.45
CA GLN A 621 28.36 -3.44 -6.42
C GLN A 621 27.70 -3.25 -5.05
N ALA A 622 28.15 -2.23 -4.30
CA ALA A 622 27.58 -1.88 -3.01
C ALA A 622 26.12 -1.44 -3.15
N THR A 623 25.35 -1.62 -2.08
CA THR A 623 23.95 -1.21 -2.00
C THR A 623 23.85 0.28 -1.71
N SER A 624 22.91 0.96 -2.37
CA SER A 624 22.63 2.37 -2.14
C SER A 624 22.02 2.59 -0.76
N ASN A 625 22.48 3.60 -0.04
CA ASN A 625 21.84 4.05 1.20
C ASN A 625 20.74 5.08 0.94
N GLU A 626 20.72 5.66 -0.26
CA GLU A 626 19.84 6.76 -0.67
C GLU A 626 18.89 6.31 -1.78
N THR A 627 17.67 6.85 -1.79
CA THR A 627 16.79 6.83 -2.96
C THR A 627 17.04 8.10 -3.76
N VAL A 628 17.31 7.97 -5.05
CA VAL A 628 17.64 9.09 -5.93
C VAL A 628 16.57 9.28 -7.00
N ARG A 629 16.04 10.50 -7.10
CA ARG A 629 15.02 10.90 -8.06
C ARG A 629 15.45 12.13 -8.87
N ALA A 630 14.84 12.32 -10.03
CA ALA A 630 14.99 13.53 -10.81
C ALA A 630 14.25 14.72 -10.17
N ALA A 631 14.96 15.83 -9.99
CA ALA A 631 14.44 17.03 -9.34
C ALA A 631 13.68 17.94 -10.32
N GLN A 632 14.10 17.91 -11.58
CA GLN A 632 13.67 18.81 -12.65
C GLN A 632 13.27 17.98 -13.88
N ALA A 633 12.32 18.48 -14.67
CA ALA A 633 11.77 17.75 -15.82
C ALA A 633 12.72 17.67 -17.03
N ASP A 634 13.74 18.51 -17.11
CA ASP A 634 14.75 18.53 -18.17
C ASP A 634 16.06 17.84 -17.75
N THR A 635 15.99 16.95 -16.75
CA THR A 635 17.18 16.30 -16.22
C THR A 635 17.71 15.27 -17.20
N VAL A 636 18.93 15.51 -17.70
CA VAL A 636 19.63 14.61 -18.62
C VAL A 636 20.77 13.94 -17.88
N THR A 637 20.82 12.62 -17.97
CA THR A 637 21.92 11.83 -17.40
C THR A 637 22.54 10.93 -18.45
N TYR A 638 23.81 10.61 -18.24
CA TYR A 638 24.50 9.54 -18.93
C TYR A 638 24.79 8.43 -17.96
N HIS A 639 24.61 7.18 -18.37
CA HIS A 639 24.95 6.04 -17.53
C HIS A 639 25.81 4.99 -18.23
N LEU A 640 26.61 4.31 -17.42
CA LEU A 640 27.42 3.17 -17.81
C LEU A 640 27.09 2.00 -16.88
N SER A 641 26.76 0.83 -17.43
CA SER A 641 26.51 -0.37 -16.62
C SER A 641 27.80 -1.10 -16.27
N SER A 642 27.78 -1.86 -15.18
CA SER A 642 28.91 -2.70 -14.77
C SER A 642 29.25 -3.77 -15.79
N SER A 643 28.26 -4.35 -16.49
CA SER A 643 28.49 -5.30 -17.58
C SER A 643 29.32 -4.69 -18.72
N VAL A 644 28.96 -3.47 -19.14
CA VAL A 644 29.64 -2.76 -20.23
C VAL A 644 31.02 -2.26 -19.77
N LEU A 645 31.17 -1.91 -18.50
CA LEU A 645 32.48 -1.63 -17.93
C LEU A 645 33.39 -2.87 -18.01
N ASN A 646 32.90 -4.04 -17.61
CA ASN A 646 33.69 -5.28 -17.67
C ASN A 646 34.10 -5.63 -19.11
N GLU A 647 33.21 -5.45 -20.07
CA GLU A 647 33.56 -5.58 -21.50
C GLU A 647 34.65 -4.59 -21.93
N LEU A 648 34.57 -3.33 -21.49
CA LEU A 648 35.57 -2.30 -21.77
C LEU A 648 36.93 -2.64 -21.16
N LEU A 649 36.96 -3.12 -19.91
CA LEU A 649 38.18 -3.49 -19.21
C LEU A 649 38.85 -4.70 -19.88
N ASN A 650 38.06 -5.68 -20.30
CA ASN A 650 38.58 -6.86 -21.01
C ASN A 650 39.10 -6.52 -22.42
N GLY A 651 38.48 -5.54 -23.10
CA GLY A 651 38.90 -5.11 -24.44
C GLY A 651 40.08 -4.15 -24.47
N HIS A 652 40.37 -3.46 -23.35
CA HIS A 652 41.41 -2.42 -23.28
C HIS A 652 42.22 -2.53 -21.97
N PRO A 653 43.28 -3.36 -21.93
CA PRO A 653 44.07 -3.59 -20.71
C PRO A 653 44.74 -2.32 -20.17
N ASP A 654 45.18 -1.41 -21.04
CA ASP A 654 45.78 -0.13 -20.62
C ASP A 654 44.77 0.77 -19.90
N LEU A 655 43.51 0.73 -20.34
CA LEU A 655 42.41 1.43 -19.67
C LEU A 655 42.17 0.84 -18.28
N ALA A 656 42.18 -0.48 -18.18
CA ALA A 656 41.99 -1.18 -16.92
C ALA A 656 43.09 -0.83 -15.91
N ALA A 657 44.35 -0.85 -16.32
CA ALA A 657 45.47 -0.45 -15.47
C ALA A 657 45.31 0.98 -14.93
N GLN A 658 44.94 1.93 -15.78
CA GLN A 658 44.72 3.32 -15.38
C GLN A 658 43.54 3.45 -14.40
N LEU A 659 42.41 2.77 -14.69
CA LEU A 659 41.24 2.78 -13.81
C LEU A 659 41.58 2.18 -12.43
N PHE A 660 42.28 1.05 -12.38
CA PHE A 660 42.68 0.43 -11.12
C PHE A 660 43.61 1.32 -10.30
N GLN A 661 44.54 2.05 -10.94
CA GLN A 661 45.36 3.03 -10.25
C GLN A 661 44.49 4.13 -9.62
N ASN A 662 43.56 4.70 -10.39
CA ASN A 662 42.66 5.76 -9.92
C ASN A 662 41.72 5.32 -8.78
N ILE A 663 41.33 4.05 -8.74
CA ILE A 663 40.41 3.50 -7.73
C ILE A 663 41.14 3.04 -6.46
N SER A 664 42.43 2.71 -6.55
CA SER A 664 43.20 2.08 -5.47
C SER A 664 43.26 2.92 -4.18
N GLU A 665 43.55 4.22 -4.30
CA GLU A 665 43.64 5.12 -3.16
C GLU A 665 42.26 5.40 -2.52
N PRO A 666 41.21 5.78 -3.29
CA PRO A 666 39.87 5.96 -2.73
C PRO A 666 39.33 4.71 -2.04
N LEU A 667 39.50 3.51 -2.61
CA LEU A 667 39.07 2.27 -1.97
C LEU A 667 39.84 2.02 -0.67
N ARG A 668 41.14 2.32 -0.63
CA ARG A 668 41.94 2.21 0.60
C ARG A 668 41.41 3.14 1.68
N LEU A 669 41.08 4.40 1.35
CA LEU A 669 40.48 5.34 2.30
C LEU A 669 39.11 4.91 2.79
N ILE A 670 38.25 4.40 1.90
CA ILE A 670 36.93 3.87 2.26
C ILE A 670 37.09 2.71 3.26
N ALA A 671 37.93 1.72 2.93
CA ALA A 671 38.21 0.58 3.79
C ALA A 671 38.78 1.00 5.15
N LEU A 672 39.68 1.99 5.17
CA LEU A 672 40.21 2.57 6.42
C LEU A 672 39.12 3.25 7.26
N SER A 673 38.20 3.99 6.63
CA SER A 673 37.11 4.68 7.32
C SER A 673 36.10 3.70 7.93
N GLU A 674 35.74 2.62 7.20
CA GLU A 674 34.88 1.55 7.71
C GLU A 674 35.57 0.79 8.84
N TYR A 675 36.85 0.49 8.70
CA TYR A 675 37.65 -0.12 9.74
C TYR A 675 37.69 0.76 11.01
N GLN A 676 37.85 2.08 10.87
CA GLN A 676 37.81 3.02 11.99
C GLN A 676 36.42 3.07 12.66
N LYS A 677 35.34 3.06 11.89
CA LYS A 677 33.96 3.00 12.42
C LYS A 677 33.76 1.72 13.24
N GLN A 678 34.15 0.58 12.69
CA GLN A 678 34.10 -0.71 13.39
C GLN A 678 34.92 -0.71 14.69
N GLN A 679 36.03 0.02 14.73
CA GLN A 679 36.86 0.20 15.93
C GLN A 679 36.35 1.26 16.91
N SER A 680 35.22 1.90 16.64
CA SER A 680 34.58 2.83 17.59
C SER A 680 34.20 2.09 18.87
N SER A 681 34.50 2.69 20.02
CA SER A 681 34.17 2.12 21.34
C SER A 681 32.68 1.81 21.47
N LYS A 682 31.81 2.64 20.90
CA LYS A 682 30.35 2.45 20.91
C LYS A 682 29.93 1.18 20.15
N GLU A 683 30.47 0.97 18.95
CA GLU A 683 30.16 -0.22 18.15
C GLU A 683 30.76 -1.47 18.76
N MET A 684 31.95 -1.38 19.36
CA MET A 684 32.55 -2.49 20.11
C MET A 684 31.70 -2.89 21.32
N VAL A 685 31.19 -1.91 22.09
CA VAL A 685 30.29 -2.16 23.22
C VAL A 685 28.98 -2.79 22.75
N ASN A 686 28.38 -2.27 21.68
CA ASN A 686 27.13 -2.84 21.15
C ASN A 686 27.32 -4.28 20.65
N ARG A 687 28.41 -4.55 19.92
CA ARG A 687 28.74 -5.90 19.44
C ARG A 687 28.99 -6.86 20.60
N ALA A 688 29.73 -6.44 21.63
CA ALA A 688 30.02 -7.28 22.78
C ALA A 688 28.77 -7.51 23.66
N GLY A 689 27.94 -6.47 23.84
CA GLY A 689 26.68 -6.54 24.59
C GLY A 689 25.64 -7.44 23.92
N ASN A 690 25.50 -7.36 22.59
CA ASN A 690 24.60 -8.24 21.84
C ASN A 690 25.02 -9.72 21.93
N ARG A 691 26.30 -9.99 22.26
CA ARG A 691 26.79 -11.34 22.48
C ARG A 691 26.67 -11.77 23.93
N SER A 692 26.96 -10.92 24.90
CA SER A 692 26.95 -11.29 26.31
C SER A 692 26.52 -10.13 27.20
N ARG A 693 25.70 -10.43 28.20
CA ARG A 693 25.19 -9.46 29.19
C ARG A 693 26.32 -8.83 30.01
N ILE A 694 27.39 -9.58 30.24
CA ILE A 694 28.57 -9.15 30.97
C ILE A 694 29.77 -9.33 30.03
N PRO A 695 29.99 -8.38 29.11
CA PRO A 695 31.06 -8.48 28.15
C PRO A 695 32.44 -8.46 28.82
N LEU A 696 33.37 -9.17 28.21
CA LEU A 696 34.80 -9.08 28.51
C LEU A 696 35.54 -8.68 27.24
N ILE A 697 36.77 -8.23 27.40
CA ILE A 697 37.59 -7.74 26.28
C ILE A 697 37.99 -8.87 25.32
N THR A 698 37.75 -10.14 25.67
CA THR A 698 38.08 -11.27 24.80
C THR A 698 36.91 -11.69 23.90
N HIS A 699 37.22 -11.98 22.64
CA HIS A 699 36.24 -12.35 21.62
C HIS A 699 35.64 -13.74 21.86
N PHE A 700 34.32 -13.85 21.81
CA PHE A 700 33.61 -15.13 21.90
C PHE A 700 32.65 -15.29 20.71
N PRO A 701 32.51 -16.51 20.15
CA PRO A 701 31.55 -16.79 19.08
C PRO A 701 30.11 -16.55 19.54
N ALA A 702 29.26 -16.12 18.63
CA ALA A 702 27.87 -15.76 18.93
C ALA A 702 26.98 -16.98 19.25
N SER A 703 27.30 -18.15 18.71
CA SER A 703 26.47 -19.37 18.80
C SER A 703 26.32 -19.94 20.21
N ALA A 704 27.33 -19.79 21.07
CA ALA A 704 27.34 -20.39 22.42
C ALA A 704 27.07 -19.37 23.55
N SER A 705 26.72 -18.12 23.23
CA SER A 705 26.81 -17.04 24.18
C SER A 705 25.72 -17.06 25.28
N ALA A 706 24.50 -17.48 24.96
CA ALA A 706 23.40 -17.58 25.92
C ALA A 706 23.69 -18.60 27.04
N TRP A 707 24.11 -19.81 26.66
CA TRP A 707 24.45 -20.87 27.60
C TRP A 707 25.63 -20.49 28.50
N THR A 708 26.63 -19.79 27.97
CA THR A 708 27.77 -19.36 28.79
C THR A 708 27.36 -18.36 29.87
N ASP A 709 26.49 -17.40 29.57
CA ASP A 709 26.04 -16.43 30.58
C ASP A 709 25.14 -17.11 31.64
N ILE A 710 24.31 -18.08 31.23
CA ILE A 710 23.51 -18.91 32.14
C ILE A 710 24.40 -19.70 33.09
N ILE A 711 25.32 -20.52 32.56
CA ILE A 711 26.22 -21.36 33.36
C ILE A 711 27.06 -20.48 34.28
N GLN A 712 27.58 -19.36 33.78
CA GLN A 712 28.39 -18.44 34.56
C GLN A 712 27.64 -17.81 35.73
N ASP A 713 26.40 -17.35 35.50
CA ASP A 713 25.60 -16.73 36.55
C ASP A 713 25.19 -17.76 37.60
N LEU A 714 24.86 -19.00 37.20
CA LEU A 714 24.58 -20.10 38.13
C LEU A 714 25.79 -20.46 39.00
N ILE A 715 26.97 -20.62 38.39
CA ILE A 715 28.23 -20.88 39.11
C ILE A 715 28.54 -19.73 40.06
N ASN A 716 28.39 -18.47 39.62
CA ASN A 716 28.62 -17.31 40.48
C ASN A 716 27.66 -17.29 41.68
N THR A 717 26.38 -17.58 41.46
CA THR A 717 25.36 -17.62 42.51
C THR A 717 25.64 -18.73 43.54
N LEU A 718 26.11 -19.90 43.09
CA LEU A 718 26.47 -21.02 43.97
C LEU A 718 27.81 -20.81 44.72
N CYS A 719 28.89 -20.47 44.01
CA CYS A 719 30.23 -20.35 44.60
C CYS A 719 30.35 -19.12 45.51
N MET A 720 29.68 -18.02 45.16
CA MET A 720 29.81 -16.73 45.85
C MET A 720 28.65 -16.46 46.81
N GLN A 721 27.85 -17.48 47.14
CA GLN A 721 26.65 -17.37 47.96
C GLN A 721 26.97 -16.77 49.35
N LYS A 722 27.98 -17.30 50.06
CA LYS A 722 28.38 -16.81 51.39
C LYS A 722 28.78 -15.33 51.41
N LEU A 723 29.46 -14.86 50.35
CA LEU A 723 29.81 -13.45 50.20
C LEU A 723 28.57 -12.60 49.91
N SER A 724 27.62 -13.15 49.14
CA SER A 724 26.34 -12.49 48.84
C SER A 724 25.49 -12.30 50.09
N MET A 725 25.38 -13.33 50.94
CA MET A 725 24.60 -13.28 52.20
C MET A 725 25.02 -12.16 53.16
N ARG A 726 26.27 -11.68 53.09
CA ARG A 726 26.76 -10.58 53.95
C ARG A 726 26.15 -9.22 53.64
N TYR A 727 25.57 -9.08 52.45
CA TYR A 727 24.97 -7.84 52.00
C TYR A 727 23.63 -8.04 51.29
N THR A 728 23.06 -9.25 51.25
CA THR A 728 21.66 -9.52 50.85
C THR A 728 21.00 -10.40 51.92
N PRO A 729 19.90 -9.95 52.55
CA PRO A 729 19.24 -10.72 53.60
C PRO A 729 18.51 -11.90 52.95
N PHE A 730 19.03 -13.11 53.14
CA PHE A 730 18.23 -14.32 52.94
C PHE A 730 17.60 -14.66 54.27
N VAL A 731 16.27 -14.82 54.31
CA VAL A 731 15.58 -15.31 55.50
C VAL A 731 16.00 -16.78 55.67
N PRO A 732 16.65 -17.15 56.80
CA PRO A 732 16.89 -18.56 57.11
C PRO A 732 15.54 -19.23 57.38
N SER A 733 15.30 -20.40 56.78
CA SER A 733 14.12 -21.22 57.10
C SER A 733 14.14 -21.59 58.58
N GLY A 734 13.07 -21.29 59.31
CA GLY A 734 12.97 -21.54 60.75
C GLY A 734 13.10 -23.03 61.13
N ASN A 735 13.78 -23.26 62.25
CA ASN A 735 13.72 -24.43 63.15
C ASN A 735 14.15 -25.85 62.73
N ASN A 736 14.86 -26.09 61.62
CA ASN A 736 15.48 -27.42 61.35
C ASN A 736 16.99 -27.35 61.08
N VAL A 737 17.75 -26.65 61.93
CA VAL A 737 19.23 -26.58 61.81
C VAL A 737 19.94 -27.76 62.48
N LEU A 738 19.24 -28.64 63.22
CA LEU A 738 19.86 -29.68 64.04
C LEU A 738 19.81 -31.13 63.52
N GLU A 739 19.10 -31.45 62.42
CA GLU A 739 18.96 -32.86 61.99
C GLU A 739 19.66 -33.27 60.69
N ILE A 740 20.38 -32.38 60.01
CA ILE A 740 21.09 -32.74 58.77
C ILE A 740 22.60 -32.75 59.00
N THR A 741 23.06 -33.62 59.91
CA THR A 741 24.51 -33.86 60.12
C THR A 741 24.98 -35.26 59.71
N ASN A 742 24.10 -36.18 59.31
CA ASN A 742 24.50 -37.54 58.95
C ASN A 742 24.06 -37.92 57.53
N GLU A 743 24.86 -37.51 56.54
CA GLU A 743 25.37 -38.34 55.42
C GLU A 743 25.94 -37.46 54.28
N PRO A 744 27.21 -37.64 53.88
CA PRO A 744 27.73 -37.10 52.63
C PRO A 744 28.17 -38.22 51.69
N GLN A 745 27.60 -38.29 50.49
CA GLN A 745 28.25 -38.96 49.35
C GLN A 745 28.00 -38.16 48.07
N GLY A 746 28.94 -37.28 47.73
CA GLY A 746 29.02 -36.57 46.44
C GLY A 746 28.94 -35.03 46.49
N PRO A 747 29.60 -34.32 45.56
CA PRO A 747 29.52 -32.84 45.46
C PRO A 747 28.11 -32.35 45.10
N LEU A 748 27.32 -33.17 44.40
CA LEU A 748 25.93 -32.89 44.03
C LEU A 748 24.97 -32.97 45.24
N SER A 749 25.15 -33.95 46.13
CA SER A 749 24.30 -34.05 47.33
C SER A 749 24.53 -32.87 48.26
N LEU A 750 25.78 -32.45 48.49
CA LEU A 750 26.11 -31.24 49.27
C LEU A 750 25.49 -29.94 48.68
N ALA A 751 25.38 -29.84 47.36
CA ALA A 751 24.72 -28.72 46.70
C ALA A 751 23.19 -28.75 46.92
N VAL A 752 22.58 -29.93 46.85
CA VAL A 752 21.15 -30.15 47.11
C VAL A 752 20.78 -29.88 48.57
N THR A 753 21.62 -30.26 49.54
CA THR A 753 21.39 -29.94 50.96
C THR A 753 21.48 -28.45 51.23
N LYS A 754 22.43 -27.75 50.59
CA LYS A 754 22.55 -26.28 50.67
C LYS A 754 21.38 -25.55 50.00
N LEU A 755 20.79 -26.12 48.95
CA LEU A 755 19.58 -25.61 48.30
C LEU A 755 18.34 -25.70 49.20
N LYS A 756 18.24 -26.74 50.05
CA LYS A 756 17.14 -26.92 51.00
C LYS A 756 17.22 -26.02 52.25
N LEU A 757 18.42 -25.55 52.61
CA LEU A 757 18.68 -24.71 53.80
C LEU A 757 18.26 -23.24 53.65
N TYR A 758 17.99 -22.78 52.43
CA TYR A 758 17.63 -21.39 52.13
C TYR A 758 16.48 -21.33 51.12
N GLU A 759 15.27 -21.07 51.60
CA GLU A 759 14.04 -21.04 50.79
C GLU A 759 14.10 -20.07 49.60
N GLY A 760 14.90 -19.00 49.67
CA GLY A 760 15.04 -17.98 48.61
C GLY A 760 16.02 -18.33 47.47
N LEU A 761 16.90 -19.33 47.63
CA LEU A 761 17.96 -19.63 46.65
C LEU A 761 17.42 -20.17 45.30
N PRO A 762 16.42 -21.09 45.27
CA PRO A 762 15.85 -21.57 44.01
C PRO A 762 15.23 -20.45 43.16
N TYR A 763 14.50 -19.52 43.78
CA TYR A 763 13.90 -18.37 43.09
C TYR A 763 14.96 -17.47 42.44
N MET A 764 16.12 -17.30 43.08
CA MET A 764 17.23 -16.54 42.53
C MET A 764 17.89 -17.23 41.33
N MET A 765 18.05 -18.56 41.37
CA MET A 765 18.59 -19.33 40.24
C MET A 765 17.62 -19.33 39.04
N CYS A 766 16.33 -19.50 39.28
CA CYS A 766 15.28 -19.35 38.26
C CYS A 766 15.26 -17.94 37.68
N GLY A 767 15.43 -16.92 38.53
CA GLY A 767 15.57 -15.53 38.10
C GLY A 767 16.80 -15.31 37.22
N ASP A 768 17.97 -15.83 37.57
CA ASP A 768 19.19 -15.68 36.75
C ASP A 768 19.05 -16.36 35.37
N LEU A 769 18.39 -17.52 35.31
CA LEU A 769 18.05 -18.22 34.06
C LEU A 769 17.12 -17.38 33.17
N ALA A 770 15.98 -16.96 33.72
CA ALA A 770 15.00 -16.15 33.01
C ALA A 770 15.62 -14.84 32.49
N ARG A 771 16.55 -14.23 33.25
CA ARG A 771 17.20 -12.97 32.88
C ARG A 771 18.01 -13.10 31.64
N ASN A 772 18.87 -14.13 31.61
CA ASN A 772 19.76 -14.33 30.49
C ASN A 772 18.97 -14.74 29.25
N PHE A 773 17.90 -15.53 29.38
CA PHE A 773 17.01 -15.86 28.27
C PHE A 773 16.31 -14.64 27.67
N VAL A 774 15.65 -13.83 28.51
CA VAL A 774 14.96 -12.60 28.06
C VAL A 774 15.94 -11.60 27.45
N TYR A 775 17.14 -11.46 28.03
CA TYR A 775 18.18 -10.58 27.49
C TYR A 775 18.55 -10.95 26.04
N HIS A 776 18.84 -12.24 25.78
CA HIS A 776 19.24 -12.69 24.45
C HIS A 776 18.11 -12.63 23.43
N GLN A 777 16.86 -12.90 23.83
CA GLN A 777 15.69 -12.73 22.96
C GLN A 777 15.52 -11.27 22.51
N ILE A 778 15.65 -10.31 23.44
CA ILE A 778 15.55 -8.89 23.13
C ILE A 778 16.73 -8.41 22.28
N CYS A 779 17.95 -8.88 22.56
CA CYS A 779 19.13 -8.57 21.74
C CYS A 779 18.98 -9.08 20.30
N ASN A 780 18.42 -10.27 20.10
CA ASN A 780 18.17 -10.81 18.76
C ASN A 780 17.15 -9.98 17.97
N PHE A 781 16.14 -9.41 18.65
CA PHE A 781 15.09 -8.63 18.00
C PHE A 781 15.48 -7.17 17.76
N PHE A 782 16.09 -6.51 18.74
CA PHE A 782 16.33 -5.06 18.72
C PHE A 782 17.79 -4.65 18.53
N SER A 783 18.77 -5.57 18.66
CA SER A 783 20.21 -5.27 18.59
C SER A 783 20.69 -4.15 19.55
N GLN A 784 19.94 -3.91 20.62
CA GLN A 784 20.13 -2.83 21.60
C GLN A 784 20.40 -3.42 22.99
N PRO A 785 21.67 -3.62 23.39
CA PRO A 785 22.00 -4.38 24.61
C PRO A 785 21.67 -3.61 25.89
N TRP A 786 21.61 -2.29 25.83
CA TRP A 786 21.20 -1.42 26.94
C TRP A 786 19.74 -1.63 27.32
N ILE A 787 18.86 -1.65 26.32
CA ILE A 787 17.43 -1.90 26.49
C ILE A 787 17.20 -3.33 27.00
N ALA A 788 17.87 -4.30 26.37
CA ALA A 788 17.81 -5.70 26.80
C ALA A 788 18.22 -5.88 28.28
N SER A 789 19.26 -5.18 28.73
CA SER A 789 19.75 -5.24 30.12
C SER A 789 18.71 -4.74 31.13
N ILE A 790 18.03 -3.64 30.80
CA ILE A 790 17.01 -3.01 31.65
C ILE A 790 15.74 -3.86 31.69
N VAL A 791 15.22 -4.23 30.52
CA VAL A 791 13.95 -4.97 30.40
C VAL A 791 14.07 -6.37 31.00
N SER A 792 15.17 -7.08 30.72
CA SER A 792 15.39 -8.41 31.31
C SER A 792 15.49 -8.36 32.83
N ALA A 793 16.03 -7.28 33.41
CA ALA A 793 16.11 -7.10 34.86
C ALA A 793 14.75 -6.73 35.47
N ALA A 794 13.95 -5.91 34.79
CA ALA A 794 12.61 -5.53 35.23
C ALA A 794 11.66 -6.75 35.23
N ALA A 795 11.74 -7.61 34.22
CA ALA A 795 10.92 -8.82 34.08
C ALA A 795 11.05 -9.79 35.26
N ILE A 796 12.12 -9.68 36.07
CA ILE A 796 12.49 -10.65 37.12
C ILE A 796 12.32 -10.09 38.52
N ALA A 797 11.88 -8.83 38.63
CA ALA A 797 11.53 -8.23 39.90
C ALA A 797 10.59 -9.11 40.75
N PRO A 798 9.55 -9.79 40.21
CA PRO A 798 8.69 -10.66 41.01
C PRO A 798 9.44 -11.84 41.66
N LEU A 799 10.29 -12.53 40.89
CA LEU A 799 11.08 -13.67 41.38
C LEU A 799 12.10 -13.24 42.45
N ARG A 800 12.62 -12.01 42.34
CA ARG A 800 13.53 -11.45 43.35
C ARG A 800 12.82 -11.08 44.65
N VAL A 801 11.62 -10.51 44.56
CA VAL A 801 10.81 -10.20 45.75
C VAL A 801 10.45 -11.47 46.51
N LEU A 802 10.08 -12.55 45.80
CA LEU A 802 9.85 -13.88 46.39
C LEU A 802 11.11 -14.45 47.06
N ALA A 803 12.30 -14.21 46.49
CA ALA A 803 13.57 -14.67 47.07
C ALA A 803 13.88 -14.02 48.44
N TYR A 804 13.25 -12.90 48.79
CA TYR A 804 13.35 -12.28 50.12
C TYR A 804 12.45 -12.93 51.18
N GLY A 805 11.67 -13.96 50.82
CA GLY A 805 10.74 -14.66 51.74
C GLY A 805 9.39 -13.98 51.90
N ILE A 806 9.03 -13.06 50.99
CA ILE A 806 7.71 -12.41 50.96
C ILE A 806 6.72 -13.33 50.24
N SER A 807 5.58 -13.63 50.86
CA SER A 807 4.51 -14.43 50.25
C SER A 807 3.93 -13.73 49.02
N TYR A 808 3.49 -14.50 48.02
CA TYR A 808 2.91 -13.95 46.78
C TYR A 808 1.71 -13.02 47.03
N SER A 809 0.93 -13.27 48.09
CA SER A 809 -0.22 -12.45 48.51
C SER A 809 0.17 -11.05 48.99
N ASP A 810 1.40 -10.85 49.44
CA ASP A 810 1.84 -9.65 50.15
C ASP A 810 2.65 -8.70 49.26
N ILE A 811 2.79 -9.05 47.97
CA ILE A 811 3.55 -8.27 46.99
C ILE A 811 2.73 -7.05 46.55
N SER A 812 3.14 -5.86 46.98
CA SER A 812 2.55 -4.60 46.51
C SER A 812 3.18 -4.10 45.20
N CYS A 813 2.41 -3.36 44.39
CA CYS A 813 2.92 -2.74 43.15
C CYS A 813 4.11 -1.80 43.39
N LYS A 814 4.14 -1.10 44.52
CA LYS A 814 5.26 -0.24 44.91
C LYS A 814 6.54 -1.05 45.11
N MET A 815 6.45 -2.21 45.76
CA MET A 815 7.60 -3.11 45.97
C MET A 815 8.17 -3.60 44.63
N LEU A 816 7.31 -3.98 43.69
CA LEU A 816 7.73 -4.40 42.35
C LEU A 816 8.42 -3.26 41.59
N MET A 817 7.87 -2.05 41.63
CA MET A 817 8.43 -0.89 40.92
C MET A 817 9.80 -0.47 41.47
N ASP A 818 9.97 -0.46 42.80
CA ASP A 818 11.24 -0.15 43.45
C ASP A 818 12.31 -1.21 43.11
N GLU A 819 11.96 -2.51 43.13
CA GLU A 819 12.89 -3.59 42.75
C GLU A 819 13.21 -3.57 41.25
N MET A 820 12.26 -3.20 40.38
CA MET A 820 12.50 -3.02 38.94
C MET A 820 13.51 -1.92 38.67
N LEU A 821 13.35 -0.73 39.27
CA LEU A 821 14.25 0.41 39.08
C LEU A 821 15.67 0.08 39.54
N ILE A 822 15.81 -0.52 40.71
CA ILE A 822 17.12 -0.87 41.26
C ILE A 822 17.75 -2.01 40.45
N SER A 823 16.96 -3.01 40.04
CA SER A 823 17.45 -4.12 39.21
C SER A 823 17.91 -3.65 37.83
N ALA A 824 17.21 -2.69 37.22
CA ALA A 824 17.62 -2.06 35.96
C ALA A 824 18.98 -1.32 36.10
N ALA A 825 19.13 -0.52 37.16
CA ALA A 825 20.38 0.20 37.43
C ALA A 825 21.57 -0.77 37.61
N VAL A 826 21.39 -1.82 38.42
CA VAL A 826 22.42 -2.83 38.70
C VAL A 826 22.74 -3.69 37.47
N SER A 827 21.74 -3.99 36.64
CA SER A 827 21.92 -4.84 35.43
C SER A 827 22.75 -4.13 34.34
N SER A 828 22.70 -2.81 34.28
CA SER A 828 23.45 -2.01 33.30
C SER A 828 24.93 -1.82 33.66
N ALA A 829 25.28 -1.93 34.94
CA ALA A 829 26.63 -1.69 35.47
C ALA A 829 27.76 -2.47 34.74
N PRO A 830 27.60 -3.75 34.35
CA PRO A 830 28.63 -4.48 33.62
C PRO A 830 28.92 -3.92 32.21
N LEU A 831 27.89 -3.44 31.50
CA LEU A 831 28.04 -2.79 30.19
C LEU A 831 28.76 -1.46 30.32
N VAL A 832 28.42 -0.67 31.35
CA VAL A 832 29.09 0.59 31.68
C VAL A 832 30.56 0.35 32.04
N ALA A 833 30.84 -0.65 32.88
CA ALA A 833 32.21 -0.99 33.26
C ALA A 833 33.04 -1.44 32.05
N TYR A 834 32.45 -2.19 31.13
CA TYR A 834 33.12 -2.58 29.89
C TYR A 834 33.41 -1.38 28.98
N ALA A 835 32.43 -0.50 28.77
CA ALA A 835 32.62 0.73 28.00
C ALA A 835 33.71 1.63 28.61
N GLY A 836 33.73 1.77 29.94
CA GLY A 836 34.76 2.51 30.67
C GLY A 836 36.14 1.87 30.52
N SER A 837 36.23 0.54 30.63
CA SER A 837 37.49 -0.19 30.43
C SER A 837 38.04 -0.02 29.00
N LEU A 838 37.19 -0.10 27.98
CA LEU A 838 37.59 0.14 26.59
C LEU A 838 38.07 1.57 26.37
N ALA A 839 37.40 2.56 26.98
CA ALA A 839 37.80 3.97 26.85
C ALA A 839 39.20 4.22 27.46
N VAL A 840 39.49 3.62 28.62
CA VAL A 840 40.82 3.75 29.24
C VAL A 840 41.86 2.93 28.49
N GLN A 841 41.51 1.75 27.98
CA GLN A 841 42.37 0.92 27.15
C GLN A 841 42.79 1.67 25.89
N HIS A 842 41.84 2.25 25.15
CA HIS A 842 42.14 3.01 23.95
C HIS A 842 43.05 4.21 24.23
N LYS A 843 42.87 4.90 25.37
CA LYS A 843 43.79 5.97 25.79
C LYS A 843 45.20 5.45 26.08
N LEU A 844 45.32 4.27 26.70
CA LEU A 844 46.62 3.64 26.99
C LEU A 844 47.30 3.13 25.73
N GLU A 845 46.58 2.47 24.83
CA GLU A 845 47.10 1.96 23.55
C GLU A 845 47.54 3.10 22.64
N ARG A 846 46.80 4.22 22.61
CA ARG A 846 47.23 5.43 21.90
C ARG A 846 48.52 6.02 22.44
N LYS A 847 48.69 6.04 23.77
CA LYS A 847 49.92 6.56 24.40
C LYS A 847 51.12 5.63 24.21
N ARG A 848 50.90 4.31 24.21
CA ARG A 848 51.97 3.30 24.13
C ARG A 848 52.25 2.79 22.71
N GLN A 849 51.39 3.11 21.75
CA GLN A 849 51.43 2.61 20.36
C GLN A 849 51.52 1.08 20.23
N CYS A 850 51.15 0.35 21.28
CA CYS A 850 51.19 -1.12 21.35
C CYS A 850 49.87 -1.64 21.92
N LYS A 851 49.46 -2.84 21.49
CA LYS A 851 48.27 -3.51 22.04
C LYS A 851 48.50 -3.88 23.50
N THR A 852 47.47 -3.71 24.33
CA THR A 852 47.53 -4.11 25.74
C THR A 852 47.51 -5.64 25.89
N SER A 853 48.29 -6.17 26.83
CA SER A 853 48.27 -7.59 27.15
C SER A 853 46.97 -7.98 27.86
N TYR A 854 46.62 -9.27 27.80
CA TYR A 854 45.38 -9.79 28.41
C TYR A 854 45.31 -9.54 29.92
N ALA A 855 46.43 -9.71 30.62
CA ALA A 855 46.52 -9.44 32.05
C ALA A 855 46.23 -7.96 32.37
N LEU A 856 46.72 -7.04 31.54
CA LEU A 856 46.51 -5.60 31.69
C LEU A 856 45.05 -5.21 31.41
N GLN A 857 44.41 -5.85 30.43
CA GLN A 857 42.98 -5.66 30.12
C GLN A 857 42.07 -6.10 31.27
N LEU A 858 42.35 -7.26 31.86
CA LEU A 858 41.65 -7.75 33.05
C LEU A 858 41.85 -6.80 34.23
N LEU A 859 43.09 -6.38 34.49
CA LEU A 859 43.41 -5.44 35.56
C LEU A 859 42.65 -4.11 35.39
N LEU A 860 42.59 -3.59 34.16
CA LEU A 860 41.85 -2.37 33.86
C LEU A 860 40.34 -2.53 34.11
N THR A 861 39.78 -3.66 33.67
CA THR A 861 38.37 -3.99 33.91
C THR A 861 38.08 -4.11 35.40
N SER A 862 38.99 -4.71 36.17
CA SER A 862 38.91 -4.78 37.65
C SER A 862 38.87 -3.40 38.28
N ILE A 863 39.80 -2.51 37.92
CA ILE A 863 39.88 -1.15 38.47
C ILE A 863 38.59 -0.37 38.19
N VAL A 864 38.09 -0.43 36.94
CA VAL A 864 36.85 0.27 36.55
C VAL A 864 35.65 -0.30 37.31
N ARG A 865 35.58 -1.62 37.51
CA ARG A 865 34.51 -2.25 38.30
C ARG A 865 34.54 -1.86 39.77
N LEU A 866 35.71 -1.80 40.38
CA LEU A 866 35.87 -1.36 41.78
C LEU A 866 35.40 0.10 41.93
N MET A 867 35.79 0.99 41.01
CA MET A 867 35.34 2.38 41.01
C MET A 867 33.83 2.51 40.83
N LEU A 868 33.24 1.70 39.95
CA LEU A 868 31.80 1.69 39.73
C LEU A 868 31.05 1.05 40.93
N GLY A 869 31.70 0.14 41.65
CA GLY A 869 31.21 -0.47 42.88
C GLY A 869 30.94 0.54 43.99
N LEU A 870 31.76 1.59 44.12
CA LEU A 870 31.53 2.71 45.05
C LEU A 870 30.18 3.42 44.80
N VAL A 871 29.74 3.48 43.54
CA VAL A 871 28.49 4.14 43.14
C VAL A 871 27.29 3.18 43.25
N VAL A 872 27.47 1.93 42.84
CA VAL A 872 26.39 0.94 42.80
C VAL A 872 26.08 0.35 44.17
N PHE A 873 27.09 0.21 45.04
CA PHE A 873 26.91 -0.41 46.34
C PHE A 873 25.92 0.33 47.25
N PRO A 874 25.93 1.66 47.40
CA PRO A 874 24.91 2.37 48.19
C PRO A 874 23.48 2.05 47.75
N VAL A 875 23.22 2.05 46.44
CA VAL A 875 21.90 1.76 45.86
C VAL A 875 21.50 0.30 46.13
N LEU A 876 22.44 -0.62 45.93
CA LEU A 876 22.22 -2.04 46.17
C LEU A 876 22.07 -2.37 47.67
N TYR A 877 22.76 -1.63 48.55
CA TYR A 877 22.69 -1.80 49.98
C TYR A 877 21.38 -1.24 50.53
N GLN A 878 20.96 -0.05 50.06
CA GLN A 878 19.68 0.57 50.38
C GLN A 878 18.50 -0.32 49.97
N ARG A 879 18.59 -0.98 48.80
CA ARG A 879 17.63 -1.99 48.32
C ARG A 879 17.22 -3.00 49.40
N ASN A 880 18.15 -3.42 50.24
CA ASN A 880 17.91 -4.50 51.20
C ASN A 880 17.10 -4.09 52.44
N PHE A 881 17.03 -2.79 52.74
CA PHE A 881 16.36 -2.28 53.93
C PHE A 881 14.94 -1.75 53.64
N ILE A 882 14.55 -1.65 52.37
CA ILE A 882 13.24 -1.11 51.95
C ILE A 882 12.08 -1.92 52.55
N TYR A 883 12.25 -3.23 52.77
CA TYR A 883 11.18 -4.13 53.21
C TYR A 883 11.38 -4.72 54.61
N THR A 884 12.55 -4.55 55.22
CA THR A 884 12.93 -5.30 56.44
C THR A 884 13.13 -4.42 57.68
N GLN A 885 13.57 -3.15 57.57
CA GLN A 885 13.75 -2.26 58.73
C GLN A 885 13.60 -0.76 58.35
N PRO A 886 12.75 0.03 59.04
CA PRO A 886 12.52 1.45 58.72
C PRO A 886 13.55 2.44 59.33
N ALA A 887 14.61 1.97 60.00
CA ALA A 887 15.57 2.85 60.66
C ALA A 887 16.66 3.36 59.69
N ALA A 888 16.58 4.65 59.35
CA ALA A 888 17.40 5.37 58.36
C ALA A 888 18.92 5.50 58.65
N SER A 889 19.50 4.75 59.60
CA SER A 889 20.84 5.05 60.16
C SER A 889 22.00 4.16 59.69
N ARG A 890 21.85 3.36 58.63
CA ARG A 890 23.01 2.64 58.05
C ARG A 890 23.04 2.74 56.53
N PHE A 891 23.39 3.91 56.00
CA PHE A 891 23.66 4.13 54.57
C PHE A 891 24.88 3.33 54.06
N TRP A 892 25.78 2.91 54.95
CA TRP A 892 27.04 2.30 54.58
C TRP A 892 27.55 1.35 55.67
N ASN A 893 27.86 0.10 55.31
CA ASN A 893 28.54 -0.83 56.20
C ASN A 893 29.86 -1.28 55.56
N LYS A 894 30.98 -0.97 56.24
CA LYS A 894 32.33 -1.23 55.75
C LYS A 894 32.57 -2.73 55.48
N SER A 895 32.04 -3.63 56.32
CA SER A 895 32.27 -5.08 56.14
C SER A 895 31.47 -5.67 54.97
N ALA A 896 30.25 -5.16 54.75
CA ALA A 896 29.42 -5.51 53.60
C ALA A 896 29.99 -4.94 52.29
N PHE A 897 30.50 -3.70 52.31
CA PHE A 897 31.15 -3.08 51.15
C PHE A 897 32.40 -3.86 50.73
N ILE A 898 33.28 -4.20 51.67
CA ILE A 898 34.47 -5.01 51.39
C ILE A 898 34.07 -6.37 50.81
N SER A 899 33.02 -7.00 51.34
CA SER A 899 32.54 -8.29 50.83
C SER A 899 31.97 -8.18 49.40
N TYR A 900 31.33 -7.06 49.07
CA TYR A 900 30.83 -6.77 47.72
C TYR A 900 31.98 -6.56 46.72
N GLU A 901 33.00 -5.77 47.07
CA GLU A 901 34.16 -5.53 46.20
C GLU A 901 34.97 -6.81 45.95
N ILE A 902 35.19 -7.61 46.99
CA ILE A 902 35.83 -8.92 46.87
C ILE A 902 35.02 -9.83 45.92
N LYS A 903 33.68 -9.81 46.02
CA LYS A 903 32.83 -10.57 45.10
C LYS A 903 32.96 -10.10 43.66
N GLN A 904 33.02 -8.79 43.40
CA GLN A 904 33.17 -8.26 42.03
C GLN A 904 34.48 -8.73 41.37
N LEU A 905 35.59 -8.71 42.12
CA LEU A 905 36.89 -9.18 41.64
C LEU A 905 36.89 -10.70 41.38
N LEU A 906 36.43 -11.47 42.36
CA LEU A 906 36.39 -12.93 42.23
C LEU A 906 35.41 -13.38 41.14
N ALA A 907 34.27 -12.72 40.96
CA ALA A 907 33.33 -13.01 39.87
C ALA A 907 33.91 -12.69 38.49
N LEU A 908 34.76 -11.66 38.38
CA LEU A 908 35.48 -11.35 37.14
C LEU A 908 36.53 -12.43 36.83
N LEU A 909 37.31 -12.84 37.82
CA LEU A 909 38.31 -13.91 37.68
C LEU A 909 37.67 -15.24 37.34
N LEU A 910 36.60 -15.61 38.07
CA LEU A 910 35.84 -16.84 37.81
C LEU A 910 35.25 -16.84 36.40
N ARG A 911 34.77 -15.68 35.92
CA ARG A 911 34.30 -15.53 34.54
C ARG A 911 35.41 -15.64 33.51
N ALA A 912 36.61 -15.15 33.80
CA ALA A 912 37.77 -15.35 32.93
C ALA A 912 38.18 -16.84 32.86
N VAL A 913 38.16 -17.55 33.99
CA VAL A 913 38.49 -18.98 34.08
C VAL A 913 37.46 -19.83 33.35
N VAL A 914 36.17 -19.68 33.67
CA VAL A 914 35.10 -20.45 33.03
C VAL A 914 35.04 -20.19 31.53
N ARG A 915 35.25 -18.95 31.07
CA ARG A 915 35.33 -18.69 29.62
C ARG A 915 36.56 -19.31 28.97
N SER A 916 37.69 -19.38 29.67
CA SER A 916 38.89 -20.06 29.15
C SER A 916 38.67 -21.58 29.07
N ALA A 917 38.00 -22.17 30.07
CA ALA A 917 37.61 -23.58 30.07
C ALA A 917 36.57 -23.90 28.99
N MET A 918 35.54 -23.06 28.83
CA MET A 918 34.53 -23.21 27.78
C MET A 918 35.12 -23.05 26.38
N ARG A 919 36.14 -22.18 26.20
CA ARG A 919 36.90 -22.14 24.94
C ARG A 919 37.60 -23.46 24.64
N LEU A 920 38.25 -24.06 25.64
CA LEU A 920 38.90 -25.36 25.46
C LEU A 920 37.90 -26.47 25.11
N LEU A 921 36.69 -26.40 25.67
CA LEU A 921 35.58 -27.35 25.41
C LEU A 921 34.83 -27.10 24.09
N THR A 922 34.98 -25.92 23.47
CA THR A 922 34.34 -25.57 22.19
C THR A 922 35.31 -25.64 21.01
N ILE A 923 36.55 -26.10 21.24
CA ILE A 923 37.46 -26.54 20.19
C ILE A 923 37.13 -28.02 19.90
N GLU A 924 35.98 -28.24 19.27
CA GLU A 924 35.66 -29.37 18.39
C GLU A 924 34.77 -28.86 17.26
#